data_AF-A0A1F9HWD3-F1
#
_entry.id   AF-A0A1F9HWD3-F1
#
_cell.length_a   1.000
_cell.length_b   1.000
_cell.length_c   1.000
_cell.angle_alpha   90.00
_cell.angle_beta   90.00
_cell.angle_gamma   90.00
#
_symmetry.space_group_name_H-M   'P 1'
#
loop_
_entity.id
_entity.type
_entity.pdbx_description
1 polymer ?
#
loop_
_entity_poly.entity_id
_entity_poly.type
_entity_poly.pdbx_seq_one_letter_code
_entity_poly.pdbx_strand_id
1 'polypeptide(L)'
;MKTRKIAIWVGGVLLAAFLAFGCGGDGNSEEEEAIDLSKSAVGNFPSTLVAIFQADGFGWTKPTDPETLALIPDEYKGVDKEGQDKEAEWVKKWQMDHMDICLACEDFAPELEKKVTFLDYNYFQAIRENTHFEEAEMKKRLIIDGKANEWEGFFLHFNTDTLVDVDEICEYKASWTGMPLVGYVNDNDKSDGGIGLPFDDRDKPVTWNLDVFANNGILYINMPEKFDVIKVDVSGSSASEKGTLIFEYAAGIDPVSMTSTDALSPNSNWTINKWKTLGVTDGTSYFTKDGEIKFKPPTDWVWGTPYPAWLPGNSEVGSLLAHGTGRYMVRVRVDNPFTKRPILEKITTRAWITLEDFNGKKAVKIPGWDPNNDKDNDGYVSDDETKVSTYNKGASARFVHEGRVAQICTMGKGSKSSWGRYAPNLWNQEYVNLRAEFTAARWKKLGISGNYNDNACALLWGSFSRNPITTETDIGPAILSGGIISEGKAFGYGTGGVRNSTMASKYTDAFINLWSQIKGKTGSKSIGINTVEPYRFPLMKPFIERDVFDVFLNETTIRAVSPYGENMGSDMYGLSKLWFIPAANKAGKKFVTLGYMDSNDGLLNTEEGWNRRKEALLAVYYLWNIPGKTVFTPNPKTYATGSNTDTTMYYKAGVPHDIALQPTRMLEVNIGIPDKTSDVYPHVSYLGCAPFDKNIKYCNTIVGYSHDEKLALDGYGSVATFPTDQYFLYAKNEGEDGVADYLKGAVTSNDIKLPADMVIARSYTDGLVLYRTSYKAISDKDDFNDYIGSNKITISLPGIYQRVLPDGTLTNPSDIIELRGYEGAILKKSETAS
;
A
#
# COMPACT_ATOMS: atom_id res chain seq x y z
N MET A 1 46.93 -24.40 50.93
CA MET A 1 47.79 -25.18 50.00
C MET A 1 47.60 -24.63 48.58
N LYS A 2 48.17 -25.29 47.55
CA LYS A 2 47.87 -25.01 46.11
C LYS A 2 46.36 -25.20 45.85
N THR A 3 45.69 -24.59 44.87
CA THR A 3 46.12 -23.96 43.59
C THR A 3 45.06 -22.88 43.23
N ARG A 4 45.39 -21.61 42.92
CA ARG A 4 45.62 -21.02 41.58
C ARG A 4 44.42 -21.13 40.58
N LYS A 5 44.07 -20.11 39.76
CA LYS A 5 44.51 -18.69 39.62
C LYS A 5 43.65 -17.93 38.57
N ILE A 6 43.39 -16.61 38.78
CA ILE A 6 43.54 -15.43 37.85
C ILE A 6 42.78 -15.45 36.48
N ALA A 7 42.33 -14.35 35.84
CA ALA A 7 42.63 -12.89 35.85
C ALA A 7 41.32 -12.05 35.88
N ILE A 8 41.19 -10.85 36.52
CA ILE A 8 41.88 -9.52 36.43
C ILE A 8 41.26 -8.62 35.32
N TRP A 9 40.62 -7.44 35.56
CA TRP A 9 41.03 -6.13 36.15
C TRP A 9 41.84 -5.21 35.19
N VAL A 10 41.79 -3.85 35.13
CA VAL A 10 40.86 -2.77 35.60
C VAL A 10 41.41 -1.36 35.19
N GLY A 11 40.65 -0.24 35.28
CA GLY A 11 41.26 1.08 35.63
C GLY A 11 40.57 2.41 35.27
N GLY A 12 40.28 3.28 36.27
CA GLY A 12 39.91 4.74 36.17
C GLY A 12 38.40 5.05 36.07
N VAL A 13 37.67 5.82 36.92
CA VAL A 13 37.91 6.86 37.99
C VAL A 13 38.34 8.22 37.42
N LEU A 14 37.81 9.41 37.77
CA LEU A 14 36.93 9.94 38.86
C LEU A 14 35.40 9.91 38.53
N LEU A 15 34.36 10.49 39.19
CA LEU A 15 34.10 11.65 40.11
C LEU A 15 34.15 13.07 39.44
N ALA A 16 33.36 14.13 39.78
CA ALA A 16 32.30 14.46 40.77
C ALA A 16 31.55 15.78 40.31
N ALA A 17 30.50 16.42 40.90
CA ALA A 17 29.46 16.11 41.93
C ALA A 17 28.37 17.25 42.10
N PHE A 18 27.14 16.88 42.52
CA PHE A 18 26.11 17.61 43.35
C PHE A 18 25.19 18.80 42.90
N LEU A 19 23.86 18.54 42.94
CA LEU A 19 22.64 19.33 43.33
C LEU A 19 22.49 20.88 43.15
N ALA A 20 21.33 21.32 42.61
CA ALA A 20 20.25 22.11 43.30
C ALA A 20 19.28 22.86 42.34
N PHE A 21 18.14 23.36 42.87
CA PHE A 21 17.06 24.10 42.17
C PHE A 21 17.46 25.49 41.62
N GLY A 22 16.79 25.93 40.55
CA GLY A 22 16.72 27.34 40.15
C GLY A 22 15.67 27.60 39.07
N CYS A 23 14.82 28.63 39.25
CA CYS A 23 13.96 29.18 38.19
C CYS A 23 14.60 30.45 37.62
N GLY A 24 14.52 30.63 36.30
CA GLY A 24 14.97 31.84 35.61
C GLY A 24 15.18 31.54 34.14
N GLY A 25 14.57 32.33 33.26
CA GLY A 25 14.94 32.35 31.84
C GLY A 25 15.96 33.45 31.59
N ASP A 26 16.77 33.28 30.54
CA ASP A 26 16.65 34.14 29.37
C ASP A 26 17.27 33.43 28.16
N GLY A 27 16.91 33.88 26.95
CA GLY A 27 17.19 33.13 25.73
C GLY A 27 18.63 33.20 25.25
N ASN A 28 19.13 32.07 24.73
CA ASN A 28 20.04 32.05 23.59
C ASN A 28 19.51 31.01 22.59
N SER A 29 19.67 31.29 21.30
CA SER A 29 19.34 30.36 20.23
C SER A 29 20.44 29.30 20.10
N GLU A 30 20.18 28.10 20.59
CA GLU A 30 20.92 26.93 20.11
C GLU A 30 20.41 26.61 18.70
N GLU A 31 21.33 26.46 17.75
CA GLU A 31 20.98 26.17 16.35
C GLU A 31 20.43 24.74 16.24
N GLU A 32 19.25 24.59 15.65
CA GLU A 32 18.75 23.27 15.27
C GLU A 32 19.66 22.68 14.19
N GLU A 33 20.48 21.67 14.53
CA GLU A 33 21.00 20.74 13.53
C GLU A 33 19.82 19.91 12.98
N ALA A 34 19.11 20.53 12.04
CA ALA A 34 18.38 19.80 11.03
C ALA A 34 19.33 18.80 10.37
N ILE A 35 18.85 17.57 10.14
CA ILE A 35 19.62 16.58 9.37
C ILE A 35 19.64 17.09 7.94
N ASP A 36 20.73 17.77 7.60
CA ASP A 36 20.93 18.45 6.34
C ASP A 36 21.16 17.42 5.23
N LEU A 37 20.08 17.05 4.56
CA LEU A 37 20.11 16.10 3.45
C LEU A 37 20.70 16.69 2.15
N SER A 38 21.16 17.95 2.15
CA SER A 38 22.13 18.42 1.13
C SER A 38 23.56 17.97 1.42
N LYS A 39 23.80 17.39 2.61
CA LYS A 39 25.03 16.69 3.02
C LYS A 39 24.79 15.18 3.20
N SER A 40 24.08 14.53 2.28
CA SER A 40 24.06 13.06 2.26
C SER A 40 25.50 12.56 2.11
N ALA A 41 25.97 11.78 3.11
CA ALA A 41 27.39 11.44 3.24
C ALA A 41 27.88 10.40 2.21
N VAL A 42 26.97 9.87 1.40
CA VAL A 42 27.20 9.07 0.19
C VAL A 42 26.12 9.53 -0.81
N GLY A 43 26.53 10.01 -1.97
CA GLY A 43 25.61 10.58 -2.96
C GLY A 43 26.33 10.82 -4.29
N ASN A 44 26.27 9.84 -5.18
CA ASN A 44 27.03 9.86 -6.45
C ASN A 44 26.46 10.82 -7.50
N PHE A 45 25.31 11.46 -7.23
CA PHE A 45 24.49 12.16 -8.23
C PHE A 45 24.13 13.58 -7.73
N PRO A 46 24.95 14.62 -7.97
CA PRO A 46 24.83 15.92 -7.29
C PRO A 46 23.56 16.73 -7.58
N SER A 47 22.72 16.30 -8.52
CA SER A 47 21.45 16.92 -8.90
C SER A 47 20.20 16.12 -8.47
N THR A 48 20.36 14.88 -7.99
CA THR A 48 19.29 13.88 -7.93
C THR A 48 19.40 13.00 -6.69
N LEU A 49 18.31 12.91 -5.91
CA LEU A 49 18.12 11.83 -4.95
C LEU A 49 17.57 10.60 -5.67
N VAL A 50 18.01 9.39 -5.30
CA VAL A 50 17.56 8.11 -5.86
C VAL A 50 16.86 7.26 -4.80
N ALA A 51 15.76 6.60 -5.18
CA ALA A 51 15.04 5.67 -4.32
C ALA A 51 14.83 4.32 -5.01
N ILE A 52 15.08 3.24 -4.25
CA ILE A 52 14.76 1.87 -4.65
C ILE A 52 13.47 1.44 -3.96
N PHE A 53 12.66 0.67 -4.68
CA PHE A 53 11.54 -0.08 -4.13
C PHE A 53 11.99 -1.54 -4.00
N GLN A 54 11.67 -2.21 -2.90
CA GLN A 54 11.85 -3.65 -2.72
C GLN A 54 10.52 -4.20 -2.21
N ALA A 55 10.07 -5.36 -2.69
CA ALA A 55 8.82 -5.97 -2.24
C ALA A 55 9.09 -7.07 -1.21
N ASP A 56 8.25 -7.18 -0.18
CA ASP A 56 8.32 -8.20 0.87
C ASP A 56 8.48 -9.62 0.27
N GLY A 57 9.39 -10.42 0.83
CA GLY A 57 9.63 -11.80 0.38
C GLY A 57 10.45 -11.94 -0.91
N PHE A 58 10.82 -10.85 -1.60
CA PHE A 58 11.81 -10.88 -2.68
C PHE A 58 13.21 -10.56 -2.11
N GLY A 59 13.98 -11.60 -1.82
CA GLY A 59 15.40 -11.46 -1.45
C GLY A 59 16.30 -11.24 -2.67
N TRP A 60 17.43 -10.55 -2.49
CA TRP A 60 18.39 -10.32 -3.59
C TRP A 60 18.92 -11.62 -4.17
N THR A 61 18.72 -11.79 -5.48
CA THR A 61 19.34 -12.90 -6.21
C THR A 61 20.70 -12.50 -6.75
N LYS A 62 21.69 -13.36 -6.53
CA LYS A 62 22.99 -13.35 -7.23
C LYS A 62 22.80 -13.22 -8.76
N PRO A 63 23.57 -12.36 -9.46
CA PRO A 63 23.54 -12.30 -10.92
C PRO A 63 23.85 -13.65 -11.57
N THR A 64 23.19 -13.98 -12.67
CA THR A 64 23.52 -15.13 -13.52
C THR A 64 23.97 -14.73 -14.93
N ASP A 65 23.89 -13.44 -15.26
CA ASP A 65 24.49 -12.84 -16.45
C ASP A 65 26.03 -12.78 -16.36
N PRO A 66 26.78 -13.33 -17.35
CA PRO A 66 28.24 -13.23 -17.42
C PRO A 66 28.83 -11.81 -17.38
N GLU A 67 28.17 -10.79 -17.93
CA GLU A 67 28.71 -9.42 -17.89
C GLU A 67 28.54 -8.79 -16.51
N THR A 68 27.36 -8.94 -15.90
CA THR A 68 27.12 -8.51 -14.51
C THR A 68 28.05 -9.25 -13.54
N LEU A 69 28.28 -10.56 -13.75
CA LEU A 69 29.28 -11.35 -13.01
C LEU A 69 30.72 -10.86 -13.23
N ALA A 70 31.06 -10.33 -14.41
CA ALA A 70 32.37 -9.75 -14.70
C ALA A 70 32.59 -8.37 -14.04
N LEU A 71 31.53 -7.70 -13.59
CA LEU A 71 31.62 -6.49 -12.77
C LEU A 71 31.89 -6.80 -11.28
N ILE A 72 31.76 -8.04 -10.83
CA ILE A 72 31.97 -8.46 -9.43
C ILE A 72 33.48 -8.57 -9.14
N PRO A 73 34.06 -7.72 -8.24
CA PRO A 73 35.47 -7.80 -7.88
C PRO A 73 35.82 -9.12 -7.15
N ASP A 74 37.10 -9.52 -7.18
CA ASP A 74 37.57 -10.78 -6.57
C ASP A 74 37.23 -10.94 -5.08
N GLU A 75 37.03 -9.83 -4.35
CA GLU A 75 36.70 -9.81 -2.92
C GLU A 75 35.29 -10.37 -2.60
N TYR A 76 34.37 -10.39 -3.58
CA TYR A 76 32.94 -10.65 -3.36
C TYR A 76 32.50 -12.09 -3.72
N LYS A 77 33.44 -13.00 -3.99
CA LYS A 77 33.14 -14.34 -4.53
C LYS A 77 32.78 -15.37 -3.44
N GLY A 78 31.75 -16.18 -3.72
CA GLY A 78 31.33 -17.35 -2.93
C GLY A 78 30.68 -17.04 -1.57
N VAL A 79 30.23 -18.07 -0.84
CA VAL A 79 29.42 -17.93 0.38
C VAL A 79 30.16 -17.38 1.62
N ASP A 80 29.39 -16.84 2.57
CA ASP A 80 29.83 -16.42 3.91
C ASP A 80 29.89 -17.61 4.91
N LYS A 81 29.79 -17.38 6.23
CA LYS A 81 29.80 -18.46 7.25
C LYS A 81 28.39 -18.90 7.65
N GLU A 82 27.41 -18.09 7.32
CA GLU A 82 26.00 -18.19 7.67
C GLU A 82 25.22 -18.96 6.59
N GLY A 83 25.79 -19.04 5.38
CA GLY A 83 25.32 -19.82 4.23
C GLY A 83 24.80 -18.98 3.06
N GLN A 84 24.86 -17.65 3.15
CA GLN A 84 24.43 -16.74 2.08
C GLN A 84 25.55 -16.59 1.04
N ASP A 85 25.18 -16.38 -0.23
CA ASP A 85 26.15 -16.11 -1.29
C ASP A 85 26.57 -14.63 -1.26
N LYS A 86 27.87 -14.32 -1.12
CA LYS A 86 28.35 -12.93 -1.08
C LYS A 86 28.07 -12.17 -2.36
N GLU A 87 27.78 -12.86 -3.46
CA GLU A 87 27.39 -12.24 -4.72
C GLU A 87 25.94 -11.68 -4.67
N ALA A 88 25.10 -12.14 -3.74
CA ALA A 88 23.82 -11.50 -3.42
C ALA A 88 24.02 -10.29 -2.47
N GLU A 89 24.86 -10.44 -1.45
CA GLU A 89 25.27 -9.31 -0.59
C GLU A 89 25.98 -8.19 -1.38
N TRP A 90 26.66 -8.51 -2.50
CA TRP A 90 27.19 -7.52 -3.43
C TRP A 90 26.08 -6.69 -4.09
N VAL A 91 24.95 -7.30 -4.52
CA VAL A 91 23.82 -6.56 -5.11
C VAL A 91 23.21 -5.62 -4.07
N LYS A 92 22.95 -6.14 -2.86
CA LYS A 92 22.45 -5.38 -1.71
C LYS A 92 23.39 -4.22 -1.34
N LYS A 93 24.70 -4.45 -1.27
CA LYS A 93 25.69 -3.39 -1.05
C LYS A 93 25.73 -2.38 -2.20
N TRP A 94 25.68 -2.83 -3.45
CA TRP A 94 25.60 -1.94 -4.61
C TRP A 94 24.37 -1.02 -4.50
N GLN A 95 23.20 -1.56 -4.14
CA GLN A 95 22.02 -0.74 -3.90
C GLN A 95 22.27 0.31 -2.80
N MET A 96 22.81 -0.10 -1.65
CA MET A 96 23.13 0.81 -0.52
C MET A 96 24.15 1.90 -0.86
N ASP A 97 25.05 1.66 -1.82
CA ASP A 97 26.03 2.67 -2.29
C ASP A 97 25.44 3.62 -3.37
N HIS A 98 24.24 3.35 -3.90
CA HIS A 98 23.62 4.10 -5.02
C HIS A 98 22.17 4.58 -4.76
N MET A 99 21.66 4.51 -3.51
CA MET A 99 20.32 5.04 -3.14
C MET A 99 20.37 5.92 -1.89
N ASP A 100 19.52 6.95 -1.85
CA ASP A 100 19.25 7.77 -0.66
C ASP A 100 18.10 7.23 0.19
N ILE A 101 17.15 6.52 -0.44
CA ILE A 101 15.91 6.01 0.17
C ILE A 101 15.61 4.57 -0.28
N CYS A 102 15.17 3.72 0.65
CA CYS A 102 14.63 2.38 0.36
C CYS A 102 13.14 2.35 0.74
N LEU A 103 12.26 1.85 -0.14
CA LEU A 103 10.82 1.74 0.04
C LEU A 103 10.44 0.25 0.20
N ALA A 104 9.67 -0.10 1.23
CA ALA A 104 9.12 -1.45 1.48
C ALA A 104 10.14 -2.59 1.68
N CYS A 105 11.43 -2.29 1.80
CA CYS A 105 12.54 -3.24 2.05
C CYS A 105 12.60 -3.80 3.50
N GLU A 106 11.45 -4.12 4.13
CA GLU A 106 11.34 -4.33 5.60
C GLU A 106 12.22 -5.45 6.16
N ASP A 107 12.39 -6.55 5.42
CA ASP A 107 13.11 -7.76 5.83
C ASP A 107 14.58 -7.52 6.26
N PHE A 108 15.18 -6.38 5.87
CA PHE A 108 16.64 -6.14 6.01
C PHE A 108 17.01 -4.81 6.69
N ALA A 109 16.03 -4.08 7.22
CA ALA A 109 16.25 -2.80 7.90
C ALA A 109 17.28 -2.83 9.07
N PRO A 110 17.53 -3.94 9.80
CA PRO A 110 18.60 -4.00 10.82
C PRO A 110 20.04 -3.95 10.26
N GLU A 111 20.22 -4.28 8.97
CA GLU A 111 21.52 -4.38 8.29
C GLU A 111 21.80 -3.18 7.38
N LEU A 112 20.77 -2.40 7.05
CA LEU A 112 20.93 -1.07 6.48
C LEU A 112 21.68 -0.18 7.47
N GLU A 113 22.96 0.07 7.19
CA GLU A 113 23.71 1.15 7.84
C GLU A 113 22.90 2.46 7.76
N LYS A 114 23.00 3.31 8.79
CA LYS A 114 22.19 4.55 8.99
C LYS A 114 22.37 5.65 7.92
N LYS A 115 22.92 5.31 6.76
CA LYS A 115 23.14 6.15 5.58
C LYS A 115 21.86 6.31 4.74
N VAL A 116 21.07 5.24 4.61
CA VAL A 116 19.87 5.19 3.75
C VAL A 116 18.61 5.50 4.56
N THR A 117 17.70 6.30 4.01
CA THR A 117 16.39 6.53 4.62
C THR A 117 15.45 5.36 4.34
N PHE A 118 15.14 4.54 5.34
CA PHE A 118 14.20 3.43 5.17
C PHE A 118 12.73 3.85 5.39
N LEU A 119 11.85 3.58 4.41
CA LEU A 119 10.40 3.80 4.48
C LEU A 119 9.61 2.48 4.40
N ASP A 120 8.96 2.14 5.52
CA ASP A 120 7.96 1.07 5.71
C ASP A 120 6.72 1.30 4.79
N TYR A 121 5.97 0.23 4.47
CA TYR A 121 4.75 0.24 3.65
C TYR A 121 3.53 -0.22 4.46
N ASN A 122 2.50 0.62 4.60
CA ASN A 122 1.33 0.29 5.44
C ASN A 122 -0.01 0.86 4.91
N TYR A 123 -1.10 0.38 5.50
CA TYR A 123 -2.47 0.85 5.29
C TYR A 123 -3.15 1.23 6.63
N PHE A 124 -2.70 2.29 7.31
CA PHE A 124 -3.27 2.70 8.62
C PHE A 124 -4.74 3.15 8.58
N GLN A 125 -5.31 3.31 7.39
CA GLN A 125 -6.73 3.58 7.12
C GLN A 125 -7.60 2.31 6.99
N ALA A 126 -7.04 1.13 7.29
CA ALA A 126 -7.74 -0.16 7.26
C ALA A 126 -7.30 -1.06 8.42
N ILE A 127 -8.21 -1.89 8.93
CA ILE A 127 -7.93 -3.00 9.84
C ILE A 127 -8.17 -4.31 9.06
N ARG A 128 -7.21 -5.25 9.06
CA ARG A 128 -7.36 -6.54 8.35
C ARG A 128 -8.10 -7.58 9.21
N GLU A 129 -9.06 -8.28 8.62
CA GLU A 129 -9.96 -9.24 9.26
C GLU A 129 -9.22 -10.48 9.78
N ASN A 130 -8.32 -11.03 8.97
CA ASN A 130 -7.50 -12.18 9.35
C ASN A 130 -6.47 -11.86 10.44
N THR A 131 -6.55 -10.68 11.06
CA THR A 131 -5.65 -10.11 12.08
C THR A 131 -4.20 -10.26 11.63
N HIS A 132 -3.70 -9.29 10.87
CA HIS A 132 -2.26 -9.17 10.62
C HIS A 132 -1.52 -8.99 11.96
N PHE A 133 -0.19 -9.11 11.99
CA PHE A 133 0.54 -9.18 13.26
C PHE A 133 0.28 -7.96 14.17
N GLU A 134 0.07 -6.76 13.60
CA GLU A 134 -0.29 -5.53 14.31
C GLU A 134 -1.66 -5.64 14.99
N GLU A 135 -2.67 -6.10 14.25
CA GLU A 135 -4.02 -6.31 14.77
C GLU A 135 -4.06 -7.40 15.83
N ALA A 136 -3.30 -8.48 15.63
CA ALA A 136 -3.17 -9.55 16.61
C ALA A 136 -2.53 -9.03 17.91
N GLU A 137 -1.41 -8.30 17.85
CA GLU A 137 -0.79 -7.73 19.05
C GLU A 137 -1.67 -6.71 19.77
N MET A 138 -2.43 -5.87 19.04
CA MET A 138 -3.42 -4.97 19.66
C MET A 138 -4.54 -5.73 20.37
N LYS A 139 -5.09 -6.80 19.76
CA LYS A 139 -6.13 -7.65 20.37
C LYS A 139 -5.61 -8.43 21.58
N LYS A 140 -4.40 -9.01 21.47
CA LYS A 140 -3.67 -9.64 22.57
C LYS A 140 -3.48 -8.67 23.74
N ARG A 141 -3.07 -7.42 23.47
CA ARG A 141 -2.86 -6.39 24.49
C ARG A 141 -4.14 -6.05 25.25
N LEU A 142 -5.26 -5.85 24.56
CA LEU A 142 -6.56 -5.65 25.21
C LEU A 142 -6.96 -6.85 26.09
N ILE A 143 -6.73 -8.08 25.64
CA ILE A 143 -7.01 -9.28 26.45
C ILE A 143 -6.12 -9.32 27.71
N ILE A 144 -4.83 -8.97 27.59
CA ILE A 144 -3.88 -8.90 28.71
C ILE A 144 -4.32 -7.87 29.76
N ASP A 145 -4.74 -6.69 29.33
CA ASP A 145 -5.16 -5.60 30.22
C ASP A 145 -6.60 -5.76 30.76
N GLY A 146 -7.27 -6.89 30.48
CA GLY A 146 -8.66 -7.16 30.91
C GLY A 146 -9.73 -6.42 30.10
N LYS A 147 -9.33 -5.75 29.02
CA LYS A 147 -10.12 -4.86 28.15
C LYS A 147 -10.63 -5.55 26.88
N ALA A 148 -10.73 -6.87 26.84
CA ALA A 148 -11.08 -7.64 25.62
C ALA A 148 -12.35 -7.13 24.90
N ASN A 149 -13.34 -6.64 25.65
CA ASN A 149 -14.59 -6.09 25.12
C ASN A 149 -14.42 -4.71 24.42
N GLU A 150 -13.30 -4.01 24.61
CA GLU A 150 -13.00 -2.74 23.94
C GLU A 150 -12.56 -2.93 22.47
N TRP A 151 -12.30 -4.17 22.03
CA TRP A 151 -11.81 -4.49 20.67
C TRP A 151 -12.70 -3.96 19.57
N GLU A 152 -14.03 -4.12 19.69
CA GLU A 152 -14.97 -3.59 18.70
C GLU A 152 -14.90 -2.06 18.63
N GLY A 153 -14.59 -1.38 19.73
CA GLY A 153 -14.42 0.07 19.77
C GLY A 153 -13.31 0.60 18.85
N PHE A 154 -12.45 -0.27 18.29
CA PHE A 154 -11.42 0.08 17.31
C PHE A 154 -11.96 0.12 15.87
N PHE A 155 -13.20 -0.27 15.63
CA PHE A 155 -13.86 -0.27 14.32
C PHE A 155 -14.98 0.76 14.26
N LEU A 156 -15.28 1.26 13.07
CA LEU A 156 -16.52 2.00 12.81
C LEU A 156 -17.66 1.03 12.47
N HIS A 157 -18.89 1.33 12.91
CA HIS A 157 -20.06 0.49 12.66
C HIS A 157 -21.21 1.28 12.04
N PHE A 158 -21.95 0.64 11.13
CA PHE A 158 -23.29 1.05 10.77
C PHE A 158 -24.27 0.70 11.90
N ASN A 159 -25.13 1.65 12.28
CA ASN A 159 -26.18 1.43 13.28
C ASN A 159 -27.53 1.01 12.67
N THR A 160 -27.57 0.90 11.34
CA THR A 160 -28.70 0.41 10.56
C THR A 160 -28.19 -0.36 9.35
N ASP A 161 -28.94 -1.37 8.93
CA ASP A 161 -28.78 -2.10 7.68
C ASP A 161 -28.54 -1.13 6.52
N THR A 162 -27.46 -1.40 5.80
CA THR A 162 -26.85 -0.47 4.85
C THR A 162 -26.70 -1.18 3.51
N LEU A 163 -27.31 -0.61 2.47
CA LEU A 163 -27.27 -1.13 1.10
C LEU A 163 -26.25 -0.34 0.28
N VAL A 164 -25.44 -1.06 -0.49
CA VAL A 164 -24.25 -0.55 -1.16
C VAL A 164 -24.29 -0.95 -2.64
N ASP A 165 -24.09 0.02 -3.53
CA ASP A 165 -24.23 -0.10 -5.00
C ASP A 165 -23.05 -0.86 -5.63
N VAL A 166 -23.11 -2.19 -5.54
CA VAL A 166 -22.16 -3.16 -6.12
C VAL A 166 -22.89 -4.39 -6.66
N ASP A 167 -22.48 -4.83 -7.84
CA ASP A 167 -23.08 -5.97 -8.55
C ASP A 167 -22.67 -7.35 -7.98
N GLU A 168 -21.60 -7.38 -7.17
CA GLU A 168 -20.93 -8.57 -6.66
C GLU A 168 -20.21 -8.29 -5.33
N ILE A 169 -19.77 -9.35 -4.65
CA ILE A 169 -18.81 -9.27 -3.54
C ILE A 169 -17.43 -9.61 -4.11
N CYS A 170 -16.50 -8.64 -4.14
CA CYS A 170 -15.20 -8.82 -4.80
C CYS A 170 -14.21 -9.70 -4.01
N GLU A 171 -14.47 -9.93 -2.73
CA GLU A 171 -13.62 -10.75 -1.85
C GLU A 171 -14.44 -11.88 -1.24
N TYR A 172 -14.21 -13.11 -1.71
CA TYR A 172 -14.86 -14.31 -1.19
C TYR A 172 -14.09 -14.93 -0.01
N LYS A 173 -12.84 -14.54 0.25
CA LYS A 173 -11.98 -15.12 1.29
C LYS A 173 -12.17 -14.52 2.69
N ALA A 174 -12.81 -13.36 2.77
CA ALA A 174 -13.20 -12.75 4.03
C ALA A 174 -14.33 -13.54 4.69
N SER A 175 -14.28 -13.72 6.01
CA SER A 175 -15.30 -14.45 6.77
C SER A 175 -16.67 -13.76 6.75
N TRP A 176 -16.77 -12.51 6.26
CA TRP A 176 -18.04 -11.84 5.94
C TRP A 176 -18.90 -12.57 4.89
N THR A 177 -18.32 -13.47 4.09
CA THR A 177 -19.06 -14.39 3.21
C THR A 177 -19.54 -15.69 3.90
N GLY A 178 -19.28 -15.83 5.21
CA GLY A 178 -19.61 -17.04 5.98
C GLY A 178 -18.63 -18.19 5.78
N MET A 179 -17.35 -17.88 5.52
CA MET A 179 -16.31 -18.88 5.21
C MET A 179 -15.33 -19.05 6.38
N PRO A 180 -15.45 -20.10 7.20
CA PRO A 180 -14.50 -20.39 8.28
C PRO A 180 -13.23 -21.07 7.75
N LEU A 181 -12.12 -20.91 8.46
CA LEU A 181 -10.96 -21.77 8.26
C LEU A 181 -11.24 -23.15 8.88
N VAL A 182 -11.06 -24.22 8.11
CA VAL A 182 -11.28 -25.59 8.57
C VAL A 182 -9.98 -26.39 8.55
N GLY A 183 -9.67 -27.05 9.65
CA GLY A 183 -8.54 -27.98 9.77
C GLY A 183 -9.02 -29.31 10.32
N TYR A 184 -8.30 -30.39 10.01
CA TYR A 184 -8.62 -31.70 10.56
C TYR A 184 -7.39 -32.56 10.86
N VAL A 185 -7.59 -33.56 11.72
CA VAL A 185 -6.57 -34.51 12.17
C VAL A 185 -7.15 -35.91 12.04
N ASN A 186 -6.55 -36.77 11.19
CA ASN A 186 -7.01 -38.15 10.95
C ASN A 186 -6.36 -39.20 11.85
N ASP A 187 -5.42 -38.83 12.73
CA ASP A 187 -4.93 -39.68 13.82
C ASP A 187 -4.42 -38.81 14.98
N ASN A 188 -4.67 -39.24 16.23
CA ASN A 188 -4.28 -38.51 17.44
C ASN A 188 -2.75 -38.46 17.65
N ASP A 189 -1.99 -39.34 17.01
CA ASP A 189 -0.51 -39.39 17.08
C ASP A 189 0.23 -38.49 16.04
N LYS A 190 -0.48 -37.49 15.49
CA LYS A 190 0.10 -36.20 15.02
C LYS A 190 0.95 -36.18 13.75
N SER A 191 0.89 -37.16 12.84
CA SER A 191 1.49 -37.03 11.49
C SER A 191 0.47 -36.62 10.42
N ASP A 192 -0.70 -37.24 10.43
CA ASP A 192 -1.64 -37.23 9.29
C ASP A 192 -2.77 -36.20 9.50
N GLY A 193 -2.39 -34.93 9.63
CA GLY A 193 -3.30 -33.78 9.60
C GLY A 193 -3.50 -33.22 8.19
N GLY A 194 -4.63 -32.57 7.94
CA GLY A 194 -4.94 -31.96 6.64
C GLY A 194 -5.71 -30.65 6.76
N ILE A 195 -5.53 -29.78 5.76
CA ILE A 195 -6.22 -28.49 5.69
C ILE A 195 -7.46 -28.62 4.81
N GLY A 196 -8.61 -28.25 5.35
CA GLY A 196 -9.75 -27.83 4.56
C GLY A 196 -9.65 -26.33 4.32
N LEU A 197 -8.76 -25.87 3.43
CA LEU A 197 -8.85 -24.48 3.00
C LEU A 197 -10.23 -24.29 2.35
N PRO A 198 -11.01 -23.26 2.74
CA PRO A 198 -12.27 -22.96 2.06
C PRO A 198 -12.07 -22.56 0.59
N PHE A 199 -10.85 -22.31 0.12
CA PHE A 199 -10.57 -21.85 -1.25
C PHE A 199 -9.49 -22.67 -1.96
N ASP A 200 -9.77 -22.93 -3.24
CA ASP A 200 -8.77 -23.30 -4.25
C ASP A 200 -7.96 -22.06 -4.69
N ASP A 201 -6.89 -22.27 -5.47
CA ASP A 201 -6.05 -21.21 -6.07
C ASP A 201 -6.83 -20.14 -6.86
N ARG A 202 -8.06 -20.46 -7.30
CA ARG A 202 -8.97 -19.62 -8.10
C ARG A 202 -10.22 -19.16 -7.34
N ASP A 203 -10.12 -19.02 -6.02
CA ASP A 203 -11.13 -18.41 -5.12
C ASP A 203 -12.49 -19.12 -5.05
N LYS A 204 -12.56 -20.37 -5.54
CA LYS A 204 -13.78 -21.18 -5.47
C LYS A 204 -13.91 -21.87 -4.12
N PRO A 205 -15.11 -21.93 -3.51
CA PRO A 205 -15.38 -22.80 -2.38
C PRO A 205 -14.94 -24.22 -2.67
N VAL A 206 -14.01 -24.77 -1.89
CA VAL A 206 -13.55 -26.15 -2.09
C VAL A 206 -14.65 -27.10 -1.62
N THR A 207 -15.29 -27.78 -2.58
CA THR A 207 -16.08 -28.98 -2.29
C THR A 207 -15.11 -30.10 -1.92
N TRP A 208 -15.07 -30.43 -0.64
CA TRP A 208 -14.34 -31.58 -0.13
C TRP A 208 -15.06 -32.89 -0.48
N ASN A 209 -14.39 -34.01 -0.21
CA ASN A 209 -15.02 -35.33 -0.20
C ASN A 209 -14.29 -36.14 0.89
N LEU A 210 -14.26 -35.59 2.11
CA LEU A 210 -13.33 -35.97 3.17
C LEU A 210 -14.03 -36.69 4.33
N ASP A 211 -13.52 -37.87 4.66
CA ASP A 211 -13.85 -38.64 5.86
C ASP A 211 -12.96 -38.17 7.03
N VAL A 212 -13.28 -36.97 7.54
CA VAL A 212 -12.57 -36.29 8.65
C VAL A 212 -12.59 -37.08 9.97
N PHE A 213 -13.49 -38.06 10.10
CA PHE A 213 -13.65 -38.85 11.31
C PHE A 213 -12.96 -40.23 11.24
N ALA A 214 -12.14 -40.46 10.20
CA ALA A 214 -11.22 -41.60 10.13
C ALA A 214 -10.37 -41.68 11.42
N ASN A 215 -10.16 -42.90 11.92
CA ASN A 215 -9.40 -43.22 13.15
C ASN A 215 -9.75 -42.38 14.40
N ASN A 216 -11.01 -41.95 14.54
CA ASN A 216 -11.49 -41.03 15.59
C ASN A 216 -10.95 -39.59 15.45
N GLY A 217 -10.81 -39.14 14.19
CA GLY A 217 -10.31 -37.82 13.84
C GLY A 217 -11.12 -36.65 14.40
N ILE A 218 -10.47 -35.48 14.37
CA ILE A 218 -10.97 -34.24 14.97
C ILE A 218 -11.12 -33.19 13.87
N LEU A 219 -12.30 -32.58 13.79
CA LEU A 219 -12.61 -31.42 12.96
C LEU A 219 -12.42 -30.13 13.77
N TYR A 220 -11.80 -29.10 13.20
CA TYR A 220 -11.66 -27.77 13.78
C TYR A 220 -12.27 -26.71 12.86
N ILE A 221 -13.16 -25.88 13.39
CA ILE A 221 -13.84 -24.78 12.69
C ILE A 221 -13.44 -23.48 13.40
N ASN A 222 -12.79 -22.58 12.65
CA ASN A 222 -12.05 -21.45 13.21
C ASN A 222 -12.47 -20.14 12.52
N MET A 223 -12.78 -19.10 13.31
CA MET A 223 -13.19 -17.77 12.84
C MET A 223 -12.40 -16.66 13.55
N PRO A 224 -12.13 -15.51 12.91
CA PRO A 224 -11.43 -14.39 13.55
C PRO A 224 -12.26 -13.74 14.67
N GLU A 225 -13.58 -13.80 14.55
CA GLU A 225 -14.58 -13.33 15.53
C GLU A 225 -15.57 -14.44 15.92
N LYS A 226 -16.42 -14.18 16.93
CA LYS A 226 -17.42 -15.16 17.43
C LYS A 226 -18.50 -15.46 16.37
N PHE A 227 -19.10 -16.65 16.43
CA PHE A 227 -20.16 -17.08 15.51
C PHE A 227 -21.21 -17.93 16.25
N ASP A 228 -22.42 -18.02 15.69
CA ASP A 228 -23.61 -18.67 16.28
C ASP A 228 -24.15 -19.86 15.48
N VAL A 229 -23.76 -19.98 14.20
CA VAL A 229 -24.22 -21.01 13.26
C VAL A 229 -23.04 -21.65 12.51
N ILE A 230 -23.05 -22.98 12.46
CA ILE A 230 -22.28 -23.79 11.50
C ILE A 230 -23.30 -24.39 10.52
N LYS A 231 -23.04 -24.31 9.22
CA LYS A 231 -23.80 -25.00 8.16
C LYS A 231 -22.92 -26.07 7.54
N VAL A 232 -23.48 -27.24 7.27
CA VAL A 232 -22.73 -28.37 6.71
C VAL A 232 -23.51 -28.99 5.55
N ASP A 233 -22.80 -29.24 4.45
CA ASP A 233 -23.27 -29.97 3.28
C ASP A 233 -22.48 -31.30 3.22
N VAL A 234 -23.14 -32.44 2.97
CA VAL A 234 -22.54 -33.79 3.07
C VAL A 234 -22.77 -34.65 1.82
N SER A 235 -21.77 -35.44 1.41
CA SER A 235 -21.88 -36.18 0.15
C SER A 235 -22.91 -37.30 0.26
N GLY A 236 -23.86 -37.29 -0.68
CA GLY A 236 -25.23 -37.83 -0.55
C GLY A 236 -25.37 -39.34 -0.36
N SER A 237 -24.82 -39.88 0.73
CA SER A 237 -24.83 -41.31 1.04
C SER A 237 -24.92 -41.61 2.54
N SER A 238 -25.84 -40.94 3.23
CA SER A 238 -26.37 -41.33 4.56
C SER A 238 -25.39 -42.02 5.53
N ALA A 239 -24.75 -41.23 6.39
CA ALA A 239 -24.10 -41.78 7.58
C ALA A 239 -25.14 -42.48 8.47
N SER A 240 -24.72 -43.55 9.16
CA SER A 240 -25.63 -44.45 9.87
C SER A 240 -26.09 -43.89 11.21
N GLU A 241 -27.37 -44.11 11.57
CA GLU A 241 -28.11 -43.64 12.77
C GLU A 241 -27.48 -43.88 14.17
N LYS A 242 -26.28 -44.45 14.28
CA LYS A 242 -25.65 -44.91 15.53
C LYS A 242 -24.40 -44.13 15.96
N GLY A 243 -23.86 -43.26 15.11
CA GLY A 243 -22.75 -42.38 15.51
C GLY A 243 -23.25 -41.10 16.19
N THR A 244 -22.46 -40.59 17.14
CA THR A 244 -22.71 -39.29 17.78
C THR A 244 -21.47 -38.43 17.76
N LEU A 245 -21.66 -37.11 17.81
CA LEU A 245 -20.59 -36.12 17.85
C LEU A 245 -20.67 -35.30 19.14
N ILE A 246 -19.51 -35.04 19.72
CA ILE A 246 -19.33 -34.01 20.74
C ILE A 246 -18.78 -32.75 20.07
N PHE A 247 -19.47 -31.64 20.29
CA PHE A 247 -19.01 -30.30 19.96
C PHE A 247 -18.35 -29.68 21.19
N GLU A 248 -17.20 -29.02 21.02
CA GLU A 248 -16.47 -28.36 22.09
C GLU A 248 -15.97 -26.98 21.64
N TYR A 249 -15.90 -26.03 22.57
CA TYR A 249 -15.31 -24.71 22.36
C TYR A 249 -14.06 -24.50 23.21
N ALA A 250 -13.20 -23.57 22.77
CA ALA A 250 -12.03 -23.13 23.51
C ALA A 250 -12.42 -22.36 24.78
N ALA A 251 -12.01 -22.84 25.95
CA ALA A 251 -12.39 -22.33 27.28
C ALA A 251 -11.18 -22.08 28.21
N GLY A 252 -10.00 -21.88 27.62
CA GLY A 252 -8.75 -21.51 28.29
C GLY A 252 -7.54 -21.64 27.37
N ILE A 253 -6.60 -20.70 27.55
CA ILE A 253 -5.27 -20.69 26.92
C ILE A 253 -4.19 -20.97 27.97
N ASP A 254 -2.99 -21.35 27.52
CA ASP A 254 -1.89 -21.72 28.40
C ASP A 254 -1.25 -20.50 29.09
N PRO A 255 -1.22 -20.42 30.45
CA PRO A 255 -0.76 -19.24 31.17
C PRO A 255 0.77 -19.16 31.25
N VAL A 256 1.46 -19.22 30.11
CA VAL A 256 2.92 -19.00 30.02
C VAL A 256 3.22 -17.51 29.99
N SER A 257 3.40 -16.95 31.20
CA SER A 257 3.98 -15.63 31.47
C SER A 257 3.53 -14.48 30.55
N MET A 258 2.39 -13.86 30.87
CA MET A 258 1.97 -12.53 30.39
C MET A 258 2.88 -11.38 30.91
N THR A 259 4.11 -11.70 31.31
CA THR A 259 5.01 -10.88 32.13
C THR A 259 6.43 -10.79 31.57
N SER A 260 6.72 -11.40 30.42
CA SER A 260 7.98 -11.18 29.70
C SER A 260 7.80 -10.21 28.54
N THR A 261 8.89 -9.55 28.16
CA THR A 261 8.96 -8.68 26.97
C THR A 261 8.76 -9.45 25.65
N ASP A 262 8.72 -10.78 25.69
CA ASP A 262 8.52 -11.67 24.56
C ASP A 262 7.03 -11.92 24.24
N ALA A 263 6.09 -11.35 25.00
CA ALA A 263 4.67 -11.41 24.67
C ALA A 263 4.40 -10.84 23.25
N LEU A 264 5.17 -9.81 22.86
CA LEU A 264 5.18 -9.15 21.54
C LEU A 264 6.10 -9.85 20.51
N SER A 265 6.53 -11.08 20.80
CA SER A 265 7.28 -11.93 19.87
C SER A 265 6.30 -12.82 19.08
N PRO A 266 6.53 -13.09 17.79
CA PRO A 266 5.71 -14.05 17.02
C PRO A 266 5.77 -15.50 17.53
N ASN A 267 6.52 -15.76 18.61
CA ASN A 267 6.62 -17.05 19.30
C ASN A 267 5.88 -17.06 20.66
N SER A 268 4.98 -16.12 20.94
CA SER A 268 4.24 -16.07 22.22
C SER A 268 3.09 -17.09 22.28
N ASN A 269 3.07 -17.91 23.33
CA ASN A 269 2.18 -19.08 23.45
C ASN A 269 0.72 -18.71 23.77
N TRP A 270 -0.06 -18.34 22.75
CA TRP A 270 -1.52 -18.13 22.83
C TRP A 270 -2.35 -19.42 22.72
N THR A 271 -1.72 -20.56 23.04
CA THR A 271 -2.17 -21.91 22.77
C THR A 271 -3.38 -22.32 23.62
N ILE A 272 -4.44 -22.83 22.99
CA ILE A 272 -5.65 -23.30 23.67
C ILE A 272 -5.36 -24.62 24.40
N ASN A 273 -5.34 -24.57 25.74
CA ASN A 273 -5.06 -25.73 26.60
C ASN A 273 -6.32 -26.41 27.16
N LYS A 274 -7.49 -25.74 27.06
CA LYS A 274 -8.72 -26.17 27.74
C LYS A 274 -9.94 -26.05 26.82
N TRP A 275 -10.73 -27.11 26.81
CA TRP A 275 -11.94 -27.24 26.01
C TRP A 275 -13.14 -27.58 26.90
N LYS A 276 -14.34 -27.18 26.49
CA LYS A 276 -15.61 -27.49 27.15
C LYS A 276 -16.65 -27.90 26.12
N THR A 277 -17.57 -28.79 26.48
CA THR A 277 -18.72 -29.17 25.64
C THR A 277 -19.59 -27.95 25.30
N LEU A 278 -19.89 -27.79 24.02
CA LEU A 278 -20.78 -26.77 23.48
C LEU A 278 -22.23 -27.30 23.45
N GLY A 279 -23.18 -26.53 24.01
CA GLY A 279 -24.60 -26.85 23.88
C GLY A 279 -25.11 -26.43 22.49
N VAL A 280 -25.55 -27.39 21.68
CA VAL A 280 -25.96 -27.17 20.29
C VAL A 280 -27.38 -27.66 20.01
N THR A 281 -28.07 -26.95 19.12
CA THR A 281 -29.26 -27.43 18.39
C THR A 281 -28.79 -27.92 17.03
N ASP A 282 -28.69 -29.24 16.86
CA ASP A 282 -28.15 -29.87 15.65
C ASP A 282 -29.24 -30.24 14.64
N GLY A 283 -29.34 -29.46 13.56
CA GLY A 283 -30.20 -29.74 12.42
C GLY A 283 -29.64 -30.78 11.43
N THR A 284 -28.32 -31.05 11.45
CA THR A 284 -27.62 -32.02 10.57
C THR A 284 -27.78 -33.47 11.04
N SER A 285 -28.24 -33.67 12.29
CA SER A 285 -28.39 -34.98 12.91
C SER A 285 -27.07 -35.79 12.87
N TYR A 286 -26.02 -35.24 13.50
CA TYR A 286 -24.64 -35.73 13.53
C TYR A 286 -23.99 -35.87 12.14
N PHE A 287 -24.15 -34.84 11.30
CA PHE A 287 -23.68 -34.81 9.90
C PHE A 287 -24.21 -35.96 9.02
N THR A 288 -25.38 -36.51 9.32
CA THR A 288 -26.00 -37.57 8.50
C THR A 288 -26.72 -37.04 7.25
N LYS A 289 -26.96 -35.73 7.20
CA LYS A 289 -27.63 -34.95 6.14
C LYS A 289 -27.20 -33.48 6.23
N ASP A 290 -27.49 -32.70 5.19
CA ASP A 290 -27.27 -31.26 5.18
C ASP A 290 -28.07 -30.52 6.27
N GLY A 291 -27.54 -29.42 6.79
CA GLY A 291 -28.28 -28.60 7.77
C GLY A 291 -27.46 -27.55 8.51
N GLU A 292 -28.12 -26.93 9.49
CA GLU A 292 -27.53 -25.93 10.39
C GLU A 292 -27.39 -26.47 11.82
N ILE A 293 -26.26 -26.20 12.46
CA ILE A 293 -26.02 -26.37 13.89
C ILE A 293 -26.00 -24.97 14.52
N LYS A 294 -26.84 -24.73 15.52
CA LYS A 294 -27.00 -23.43 16.18
C LYS A 294 -26.66 -23.51 17.66
N PHE A 295 -26.05 -22.47 18.21
CA PHE A 295 -25.69 -22.40 19.63
C PHE A 295 -25.70 -20.95 20.15
N LYS A 296 -25.96 -20.73 21.45
CA LYS A 296 -25.65 -19.43 22.08
C LYS A 296 -24.12 -19.38 22.30
N PRO A 297 -23.42 -18.34 21.84
CA PRO A 297 -21.98 -18.18 22.04
C PRO A 297 -21.60 -18.28 23.52
N PRO A 298 -20.60 -19.08 23.91
CA PRO A 298 -20.21 -19.19 25.31
C PRO A 298 -19.61 -17.89 25.85
N THR A 299 -19.99 -17.53 27.07
CA THR A 299 -19.51 -16.31 27.74
C THR A 299 -18.03 -16.36 28.10
N ASP A 300 -17.47 -17.56 28.31
CA ASP A 300 -16.03 -17.80 28.52
C ASP A 300 -15.30 -18.40 27.30
N TRP A 301 -15.83 -18.17 26.09
CA TRP A 301 -15.15 -18.55 24.84
C TRP A 301 -13.89 -17.70 24.66
N VAL A 302 -12.71 -18.34 24.69
CA VAL A 302 -11.42 -17.66 24.52
C VAL A 302 -10.99 -17.59 23.05
N TRP A 303 -10.24 -16.54 22.73
CA TRP A 303 -9.54 -16.35 21.46
C TRP A 303 -8.08 -16.82 21.63
N GLY A 304 -7.61 -17.73 20.77
CA GLY A 304 -6.27 -18.34 20.89
C GLY A 304 -5.86 -19.18 19.70
N THR A 305 -4.73 -19.89 19.77
CA THR A 305 -4.19 -20.73 18.70
C THR A 305 -4.35 -22.23 18.98
N PRO A 306 -4.42 -23.10 17.94
CA PRO A 306 -4.59 -24.54 18.14
C PRO A 306 -3.26 -25.19 18.57
N TYR A 307 -3.30 -26.42 19.07
CA TYR A 307 -2.09 -27.20 19.35
C TYR A 307 -2.04 -28.52 18.55
N PRO A 308 -0.97 -28.78 17.77
CA PRO A 308 0.12 -27.86 17.44
C PRO A 308 -0.36 -26.66 16.57
N ALA A 309 0.36 -25.54 16.64
CA ALA A 309 -0.03 -24.32 15.91
C ALA A 309 -0.01 -24.48 14.38
N TRP A 310 0.75 -25.45 13.86
CA TRP A 310 0.81 -25.82 12.45
C TRP A 310 -0.35 -26.70 11.97
N LEU A 311 -1.35 -27.04 12.80
CA LEU A 311 -2.54 -27.79 12.35
C LEU A 311 -3.29 -27.21 11.13
N PRO A 312 -3.29 -25.90 10.83
CA PRO A 312 -3.82 -25.34 9.57
C PRO A 312 -2.83 -25.41 8.39
N GLY A 313 -1.74 -26.17 8.54
CA GLY A 313 -0.74 -26.51 7.54
C GLY A 313 0.04 -25.33 6.95
N ASN A 314 0.73 -25.59 5.84
CA ASN A 314 1.59 -24.62 5.13
C ASN A 314 0.79 -23.59 4.31
N SER A 315 -0.41 -23.21 4.77
CA SER A 315 -1.20 -22.14 4.18
C SER A 315 -0.79 -20.78 4.77
N GLU A 316 -1.06 -19.68 4.06
CA GLU A 316 -0.81 -18.32 4.56
C GLU A 316 -1.59 -18.01 5.85
N VAL A 317 -2.79 -18.59 6.00
CA VAL A 317 -3.56 -18.48 7.25
C VAL A 317 -2.96 -19.39 8.35
N GLY A 318 -2.32 -20.50 7.97
CA GLY A 318 -1.59 -21.38 8.87
C GLY A 318 -0.27 -20.80 9.39
N SER A 319 0.48 -20.06 8.57
CA SER A 319 1.66 -19.30 9.03
C SER A 319 1.27 -18.15 9.96
N LEU A 320 0.22 -17.38 9.63
CA LEU A 320 -0.35 -16.38 10.55
C LEU A 320 -0.75 -17.02 11.90
N LEU A 321 -1.42 -18.17 11.89
CA LEU A 321 -1.76 -18.92 13.10
C LEU A 321 -0.54 -19.43 13.88
N ALA A 322 0.53 -19.83 13.21
CA ALA A 322 1.81 -20.15 13.84
C ALA A 322 2.46 -18.92 14.51
N HIS A 323 2.22 -17.72 13.99
CA HIS A 323 2.67 -16.43 14.56
C HIS A 323 1.72 -15.86 15.64
N GLY A 324 0.76 -16.64 16.13
CA GLY A 324 -0.09 -16.26 17.26
C GLY A 324 -1.32 -15.43 16.90
N THR A 325 -1.75 -15.39 15.63
CA THR A 325 -2.99 -14.70 15.22
C THR A 325 -4.21 -15.54 15.59
N GLY A 326 -4.64 -15.47 16.85
CA GLY A 326 -5.67 -16.32 17.43
C GLY A 326 -7.03 -16.29 16.70
N ARG A 327 -7.88 -17.26 17.04
CA ARG A 327 -9.23 -17.46 16.49
C ARG A 327 -10.18 -17.89 17.60
N TYR A 328 -11.49 -17.68 17.39
CA TYR A 328 -12.53 -18.40 18.12
C TYR A 328 -12.75 -19.75 17.43
N MET A 329 -12.74 -20.82 18.23
CA MET A 329 -12.76 -22.19 17.71
C MET A 329 -13.89 -23.03 18.29
N VAL A 330 -14.52 -23.81 17.42
CA VAL A 330 -15.29 -25.01 17.76
C VAL A 330 -14.52 -26.21 17.21
N ARG A 331 -14.32 -27.25 18.02
CA ARG A 331 -13.86 -28.56 17.54
C ARG A 331 -14.99 -29.58 17.64
N VAL A 332 -14.97 -30.57 16.75
CA VAL A 332 -15.97 -31.64 16.71
C VAL A 332 -15.25 -32.98 16.71
N ARG A 333 -15.69 -33.90 17.57
CA ARG A 333 -15.08 -35.22 17.76
C ARG A 333 -16.15 -36.31 17.72
N VAL A 334 -15.74 -37.50 17.29
CA VAL A 334 -16.53 -38.72 17.49
C VAL A 334 -16.70 -38.97 18.99
N ASP A 335 -17.94 -39.27 19.38
CA ASP A 335 -18.31 -39.70 20.73
C ASP A 335 -18.65 -41.20 20.71
N ASN A 336 -19.70 -41.59 19.98
CA ASN A 336 -19.96 -42.98 19.62
C ASN A 336 -19.56 -43.25 18.15
N PRO A 337 -18.82 -44.33 17.84
CA PRO A 337 -18.39 -44.64 16.48
C PRO A 337 -19.53 -44.86 15.49
N PHE A 338 -19.47 -44.16 14.35
CA PHE A 338 -20.37 -44.40 13.22
C PHE A 338 -20.13 -45.79 12.60
N THR A 339 -21.20 -46.50 12.23
CA THR A 339 -21.09 -47.71 11.39
C THR A 339 -20.76 -47.36 9.93
N LYS A 340 -21.22 -46.20 9.45
CA LYS A 340 -20.70 -45.51 8.27
C LYS A 340 -20.51 -44.03 8.62
N ARG A 341 -19.28 -43.53 8.53
CA ARG A 341 -18.91 -42.14 8.85
C ARG A 341 -19.47 -41.14 7.83
N PRO A 342 -19.76 -39.89 8.25
CA PRO A 342 -20.16 -38.83 7.35
C PRO A 342 -18.97 -38.35 6.50
N ILE A 343 -19.25 -38.00 5.26
CA ILE A 343 -18.27 -37.44 4.33
C ILE A 343 -18.67 -35.98 4.07
N LEU A 344 -17.80 -35.06 4.43
CA LEU A 344 -18.07 -33.63 4.38
C LEU A 344 -17.79 -33.11 2.97
N GLU A 345 -18.76 -32.42 2.36
CA GLU A 345 -18.55 -31.64 1.13
C GLU A 345 -18.20 -30.19 1.44
N LYS A 346 -18.84 -29.60 2.46
CA LYS A 346 -18.66 -28.18 2.76
C LYS A 346 -18.97 -27.87 4.21
N ILE A 347 -18.27 -26.89 4.76
CA ILE A 347 -18.61 -26.24 6.03
C ILE A 347 -18.62 -24.72 5.78
N THR A 348 -19.68 -24.05 6.20
CA THR A 348 -19.79 -22.58 6.22
C THR A 348 -20.35 -22.11 7.57
N THR A 349 -20.29 -20.81 7.84
CA THR A 349 -21.01 -20.15 8.93
C THR A 349 -22.15 -19.30 8.34
N ARG A 350 -22.83 -18.48 9.15
CA ARG A 350 -23.74 -17.47 8.61
C ARG A 350 -22.94 -16.34 7.96
N ALA A 351 -23.15 -16.09 6.67
CA ALA A 351 -22.69 -14.87 6.03
C ALA A 351 -23.37 -13.67 6.71
N TRP A 352 -22.56 -12.73 7.18
CA TRP A 352 -23.05 -11.48 7.79
C TRP A 352 -23.39 -10.47 6.71
N ILE A 353 -22.69 -10.53 5.56
CA ILE A 353 -22.89 -9.65 4.40
C ILE A 353 -23.54 -10.45 3.26
N THR A 354 -24.56 -9.89 2.61
CA THR A 354 -25.37 -10.60 1.59
C THR A 354 -25.60 -9.74 0.34
N LEU A 355 -25.85 -10.39 -0.81
CA LEU A 355 -26.36 -9.71 -2.02
C LEU A 355 -27.90 -9.64 -1.95
N GLU A 356 -28.46 -8.48 -2.30
CA GLU A 356 -29.90 -8.21 -2.37
C GLU A 356 -30.24 -7.44 -3.66
N ASP A 357 -31.47 -7.58 -4.16
CA ASP A 357 -31.99 -6.77 -5.28
C ASP A 357 -32.70 -5.51 -4.73
N PHE A 358 -32.17 -4.33 -5.05
CA PHE A 358 -32.71 -3.04 -4.63
C PHE A 358 -33.09 -2.18 -5.85
N ASN A 359 -34.39 -1.94 -6.05
CA ASN A 359 -34.93 -1.15 -7.17
C ASN A 359 -34.45 -1.60 -8.58
N GLY A 360 -34.23 -2.91 -8.77
CA GLY A 360 -33.76 -3.48 -10.03
C GLY A 360 -32.24 -3.39 -10.27
N LYS A 361 -31.48 -2.90 -9.29
CA LYS A 361 -30.03 -3.09 -9.18
C LYS A 361 -29.71 -4.21 -8.19
N LYS A 362 -28.58 -4.88 -8.39
CA LYS A 362 -27.94 -5.61 -7.29
C LYS A 362 -27.32 -4.62 -6.31
N ALA A 363 -27.32 -5.00 -5.04
CA ALA A 363 -26.65 -4.29 -3.96
C ALA A 363 -26.05 -5.30 -2.99
N VAL A 364 -25.01 -4.89 -2.25
CA VAL A 364 -24.55 -5.62 -1.07
C VAL A 364 -25.16 -4.99 0.18
N LYS A 365 -25.75 -5.82 1.04
CA LYS A 365 -26.23 -5.48 2.36
C LYS A 365 -25.14 -5.74 3.41
N ILE A 366 -24.84 -4.72 4.19
CA ILE A 366 -24.10 -4.79 5.45
C ILE A 366 -25.13 -4.57 6.57
N PRO A 367 -25.27 -5.48 7.55
CA PRO A 367 -26.27 -5.33 8.60
C PRO A 367 -25.86 -4.25 9.62
N GLY A 368 -26.83 -3.62 10.27
CA GLY A 368 -26.56 -2.61 11.31
C GLY A 368 -26.54 -3.19 12.71
N TRP A 369 -25.63 -2.73 13.57
CA TRP A 369 -25.62 -3.04 15.00
C TRP A 369 -26.30 -1.95 15.83
N ASP A 370 -27.24 -2.34 16.69
CA ASP A 370 -27.84 -1.45 17.68
C ASP A 370 -27.85 -2.15 19.05
N PRO A 371 -27.15 -1.62 20.07
CA PRO A 371 -27.09 -2.25 21.38
C PRO A 371 -28.44 -2.29 22.12
N ASN A 372 -29.49 -1.61 21.63
CA ASN A 372 -30.84 -1.76 22.17
C ASN A 372 -31.54 -3.05 21.71
N ASN A 373 -30.99 -3.75 20.72
CA ASN A 373 -31.49 -5.06 20.27
C ASN A 373 -30.94 -6.22 21.12
N ASP A 374 -29.76 -6.05 21.72
CA ASP A 374 -29.17 -6.92 22.75
C ASP A 374 -29.79 -6.57 24.11
N LYS A 375 -30.43 -7.54 24.78
CA LYS A 375 -31.22 -7.31 26.00
C LYS A 375 -30.58 -7.91 27.24
N ASP A 376 -29.75 -8.95 27.12
CA ASP A 376 -28.97 -9.49 28.23
C ASP A 376 -27.54 -8.90 28.33
N ASN A 377 -27.12 -8.11 27.33
CA ASN A 377 -25.83 -7.41 27.20
C ASN A 377 -24.62 -8.37 27.12
N ASP A 378 -24.79 -9.56 26.54
CA ASP A 378 -23.67 -10.49 26.31
C ASP A 378 -22.91 -10.27 24.98
N GLY A 379 -23.39 -9.35 24.14
CA GLY A 379 -22.83 -9.02 22.83
C GLY A 379 -23.42 -9.83 21.66
N TYR A 380 -24.49 -10.59 21.88
CA TYR A 380 -25.14 -11.43 20.87
C TYR A 380 -26.67 -11.41 20.93
N VAL A 381 -27.31 -10.88 19.87
CA VAL A 381 -28.77 -10.87 19.72
C VAL A 381 -29.29 -12.27 19.35
N SER A 382 -29.88 -12.96 20.32
CA SER A 382 -30.43 -14.30 20.19
C SER A 382 -31.67 -14.38 19.28
N ASP A 383 -32.08 -15.59 18.90
CA ASP A 383 -33.26 -15.81 18.06
C ASP A 383 -34.53 -15.27 18.74
N ASP A 384 -34.59 -15.34 20.07
CA ASP A 384 -35.74 -14.86 20.84
C ASP A 384 -35.74 -13.34 20.97
N GLU A 385 -34.59 -12.71 21.22
CA GLU A 385 -34.46 -11.24 21.20
C GLU A 385 -34.79 -10.66 19.83
N THR A 386 -34.39 -11.34 18.75
CA THR A 386 -34.76 -10.99 17.37
C THR A 386 -36.28 -11.00 17.19
N LYS A 387 -36.98 -12.05 17.65
CA LYS A 387 -38.46 -12.15 17.59
C LYS A 387 -39.15 -11.04 18.38
N VAL A 388 -38.56 -10.58 19.48
CA VAL A 388 -39.12 -9.53 20.35
C VAL A 388 -38.42 -8.17 20.22
N SER A 389 -37.66 -7.91 19.15
CA SER A 389 -37.09 -6.57 18.94
C SER A 389 -38.16 -5.59 18.47
N THR A 390 -38.33 -4.54 19.26
CA THR A 390 -39.25 -3.43 19.02
C THR A 390 -38.55 -2.08 18.92
N TYR A 391 -37.23 -2.03 19.14
CA TYR A 391 -36.46 -0.79 19.21
C TYR A 391 -35.93 -0.37 17.84
N ASN A 392 -34.95 -1.09 17.28
CA ASN A 392 -34.41 -0.79 15.96
C ASN A 392 -34.56 -2.01 15.03
N LYS A 393 -35.70 -2.08 14.33
CA LYS A 393 -35.96 -3.10 13.29
C LYS A 393 -35.16 -2.88 12.00
N GLY A 394 -34.46 -1.75 11.88
CA GLY A 394 -33.54 -1.46 10.79
C GLY A 394 -32.11 -1.87 11.11
N ALA A 395 -31.84 -2.66 12.15
CA ALA A 395 -30.53 -3.14 12.55
C ALA A 395 -30.57 -4.66 12.76
N SER A 396 -30.08 -5.43 11.78
CA SER A 396 -30.16 -6.89 11.75
C SER A 396 -28.87 -7.63 12.11
N ALA A 397 -27.85 -6.93 12.64
CA ALA A 397 -26.62 -7.57 13.11
C ALA A 397 -26.88 -8.41 14.36
N ARG A 398 -26.33 -9.62 14.40
CA ARG A 398 -26.39 -10.50 15.58
C ARG A 398 -25.28 -10.27 16.57
N PHE A 399 -24.11 -9.84 16.09
CA PHE A 399 -22.96 -9.46 16.90
C PHE A 399 -22.53 -8.05 16.55
N VAL A 400 -21.86 -7.37 17.48
CA VAL A 400 -21.29 -6.02 17.27
C VAL A 400 -20.46 -5.95 15.98
N HIS A 401 -19.60 -6.95 15.75
CA HIS A 401 -18.72 -6.98 14.58
C HIS A 401 -19.48 -7.03 13.24
N GLU A 402 -20.74 -7.49 13.22
CA GLU A 402 -21.52 -7.51 11.98
C GLU A 402 -21.95 -6.11 11.53
N GLY A 403 -21.97 -5.14 12.46
CA GLY A 403 -22.14 -3.73 12.13
C GLY A 403 -20.94 -3.09 11.42
N ARG A 404 -19.75 -3.71 11.39
CA ARG A 404 -18.50 -3.05 10.97
C ARG A 404 -18.56 -2.50 9.54
N VAL A 405 -18.00 -1.30 9.35
CA VAL A 405 -17.87 -0.63 8.04
C VAL A 405 -16.82 -1.37 7.20
N ALA A 406 -17.28 -2.34 6.42
CA ALA A 406 -16.49 -3.14 5.50
C ALA A 406 -16.10 -2.37 4.22
N GLN A 407 -14.82 -2.45 3.83
CA GLN A 407 -14.27 -1.86 2.61
C GLN A 407 -14.50 -2.79 1.41
N ILE A 408 -15.77 -2.97 1.02
CA ILE A 408 -16.19 -3.89 -0.04
C ILE A 408 -15.84 -3.31 -1.42
N CYS A 409 -15.08 -4.07 -2.24
CA CYS A 409 -14.71 -3.70 -3.61
C CYS A 409 -13.93 -2.37 -3.78
N THR A 410 -13.43 -1.76 -2.70
CA THR A 410 -12.87 -0.39 -2.72
C THR A 410 -11.51 -0.25 -3.39
N MET A 411 -10.84 -1.36 -3.71
CA MET A 411 -9.53 -1.41 -4.41
C MET A 411 -9.67 -1.60 -5.94
N GLY A 412 -10.89 -1.59 -6.47
CA GLY A 412 -11.20 -1.66 -7.91
C GLY A 412 -11.76 -3.01 -8.38
N LYS A 413 -12.44 -3.01 -9.54
CA LYS A 413 -12.97 -4.26 -10.14
C LYS A 413 -11.80 -5.16 -10.57
N GLY A 414 -11.63 -6.29 -9.88
CA GLY A 414 -10.60 -7.30 -10.17
C GLY A 414 -9.46 -7.40 -9.13
N SER A 415 -9.38 -6.52 -8.12
CA SER A 415 -8.34 -6.58 -7.08
C SER A 415 -8.63 -7.68 -6.04
N LYS A 416 -8.23 -8.92 -6.31
CA LYS A 416 -8.41 -10.10 -5.43
C LYS A 416 -7.50 -10.13 -4.18
N SER A 417 -7.16 -8.97 -3.61
CA SER A 417 -6.15 -8.80 -2.56
C SER A 417 -6.61 -7.91 -1.38
N SER A 418 -7.91 -7.61 -1.32
CA SER A 418 -8.51 -6.87 -0.21
C SER A 418 -8.93 -7.81 0.93
N TRP A 419 -7.94 -8.40 1.61
CA TRP A 419 -7.95 -9.38 2.73
C TRP A 419 -8.94 -9.17 3.91
N GLY A 420 -10.22 -8.91 3.65
CA GLY A 420 -11.22 -8.47 4.64
C GLY A 420 -10.79 -7.16 5.32
N ARG A 421 -11.07 -6.00 4.73
CA ARG A 421 -10.66 -4.71 5.31
C ARG A 421 -11.84 -3.96 5.93
N TYR A 422 -11.64 -3.36 7.11
CA TYR A 422 -12.63 -2.50 7.78
C TYR A 422 -12.07 -1.09 8.03
N ALA A 423 -12.96 -0.10 8.12
CA ALA A 423 -12.57 1.25 8.52
C ALA A 423 -12.28 1.34 10.04
N PRO A 424 -11.07 1.77 10.47
CA PRO A 424 -10.74 1.97 11.89
C PRO A 424 -11.53 3.12 12.52
N ASN A 425 -11.83 3.02 13.81
CA ASN A 425 -12.35 4.12 14.60
C ASN A 425 -11.23 5.08 15.00
N LEU A 426 -10.85 5.96 14.08
CA LEU A 426 -9.81 6.99 14.29
C LEU A 426 -10.17 8.03 15.37
N TRP A 427 -11.40 8.03 15.89
CA TRP A 427 -11.81 8.84 17.04
C TRP A 427 -11.64 8.11 18.39
N ASN A 428 -11.33 6.81 18.40
CA ASN A 428 -10.98 6.09 19.61
C ASN A 428 -9.50 6.35 19.97
N GLN A 429 -9.28 7.13 21.03
CA GLN A 429 -7.92 7.49 21.43
C GLN A 429 -7.12 6.31 22.00
N GLU A 430 -7.74 5.22 22.47
CA GLU A 430 -7.02 3.99 22.86
C GLU A 430 -6.48 3.24 21.63
N TYR A 431 -7.29 3.14 20.56
CA TYR A 431 -6.82 2.61 19.27
C TYR A 431 -5.64 3.44 18.73
N VAL A 432 -5.78 4.77 18.73
CA VAL A 432 -4.75 5.68 18.23
C VAL A 432 -3.47 5.60 19.09
N ASN A 433 -3.60 5.52 20.41
CA ASN A 433 -2.47 5.31 21.32
C ASN A 433 -1.73 4.00 21.00
N LEU A 434 -2.46 2.87 21.00
CA LEU A 434 -1.87 1.54 20.85
C LEU A 434 -1.28 1.32 19.46
N ARG A 435 -1.93 1.81 18.39
CA ARG A 435 -1.37 1.74 17.03
C ARG A 435 -0.08 2.56 16.94
N ALA A 436 -0.05 3.76 17.50
CA ALA A 436 1.15 4.60 17.50
C ALA A 436 2.29 4.02 18.37
N GLU A 437 1.98 3.37 19.50
CA GLU A 437 2.98 2.68 20.34
C GLU A 437 3.53 1.41 19.71
N PHE A 438 2.65 0.58 19.11
CA PHE A 438 3.06 -0.58 18.35
C PHE A 438 3.99 -0.19 17.20
N THR A 439 3.61 0.81 16.39
CA THR A 439 4.42 1.30 15.27
C THR A 439 5.76 1.86 15.74
N ALA A 440 5.80 2.67 16.81
CA ALA A 440 7.05 3.18 17.37
C ALA A 440 7.96 2.05 17.90
N ALA A 441 7.39 1.02 18.51
CA ALA A 441 8.13 -0.16 18.96
C ALA A 441 8.67 -1.00 17.78
N ARG A 442 7.85 -1.26 16.74
CA ARG A 442 8.28 -1.95 15.51
C ARG A 442 9.43 -1.20 14.85
N TRP A 443 9.27 0.10 14.62
CA TRP A 443 10.26 0.90 13.90
C TRP A 443 11.59 0.97 14.64
N LYS A 444 11.56 1.19 15.96
CA LYS A 444 12.76 1.18 16.81
C LYS A 444 13.44 -0.20 16.86
N LYS A 445 12.68 -1.29 16.77
CA LYS A 445 13.22 -2.67 16.73
C LYS A 445 13.89 -2.98 15.39
N LEU A 446 13.33 -2.50 14.28
CA LEU A 446 13.77 -2.84 12.93
C LEU A 446 14.76 -1.83 12.32
N GLY A 447 14.89 -0.61 12.86
CA GLY A 447 15.75 0.44 12.30
C GLY A 447 15.04 1.39 11.32
N ILE A 448 13.71 1.34 11.29
CA ILE A 448 12.87 2.04 10.30
C ILE A 448 12.90 3.56 10.53
N SER A 449 13.17 4.32 9.47
CA SER A 449 13.29 5.79 9.53
C SER A 449 11.96 6.52 9.34
N GLY A 450 11.00 5.89 8.67
CA GLY A 450 9.67 6.42 8.40
C GLY A 450 8.80 5.40 7.65
N ASN A 451 7.72 5.87 7.04
CA ASN A 451 6.75 5.05 6.33
C ASN A 451 6.06 5.88 5.24
N TYR A 452 5.61 5.24 4.17
CA TYR A 452 4.56 5.81 3.32
C TYR A 452 3.27 5.00 3.40
N ASN A 453 2.17 5.70 3.69
CA ASN A 453 0.85 5.09 3.79
C ASN A 453 0.26 4.91 2.40
N ASP A 454 0.10 3.67 1.98
CA ASP A 454 -0.38 3.35 0.65
C ASP A 454 -1.88 3.61 0.47
N ASN A 455 -2.28 3.96 -0.75
CA ASN A 455 -3.68 4.17 -1.15
C ASN A 455 -4.47 5.05 -0.15
N ALA A 456 -3.81 6.03 0.50
CA ALA A 456 -4.39 6.78 1.63
C ALA A 456 -5.65 7.51 1.18
N CYS A 457 -5.50 8.31 0.12
CA CYS A 457 -6.59 8.99 -0.58
C CYS A 457 -7.71 8.02 -0.97
N ALA A 458 -7.35 6.89 -1.59
CA ALA A 458 -8.32 5.96 -2.16
C ALA A 458 -9.20 5.29 -1.08
N LEU A 459 -8.60 4.78 0.00
CA LEU A 459 -9.33 4.03 1.03
C LEU A 459 -9.98 4.94 2.09
N LEU A 460 -9.42 6.13 2.37
CA LEU A 460 -10.05 7.09 3.29
C LEU A 460 -11.40 7.59 2.78
N TRP A 461 -11.52 7.95 1.50
CA TRP A 461 -12.81 8.37 0.93
C TRP A 461 -13.57 7.23 0.26
N GLY A 462 -12.89 6.16 -0.17
CA GLY A 462 -13.54 4.93 -0.62
C GLY A 462 -14.34 4.21 0.47
N SER A 463 -13.97 4.40 1.74
CA SER A 463 -14.80 3.99 2.87
C SER A 463 -16.04 4.88 3.06
N PHE A 464 -16.00 6.15 2.59
CA PHE A 464 -16.91 7.20 3.06
C PHE A 464 -17.56 8.12 2.01
N SER A 465 -17.47 7.85 0.71
CA SER A 465 -18.30 8.54 -0.29
C SER A 465 -18.22 7.88 -1.66
N ARG A 466 -19.36 7.83 -2.37
CA ARG A 466 -19.29 8.11 -3.81
C ARG A 466 -18.91 9.57 -3.96
N ASN A 467 -17.65 9.85 -4.29
CA ASN A 467 -17.16 11.22 -4.39
C ASN A 467 -17.87 11.94 -5.57
N PRO A 468 -18.60 13.06 -5.36
CA PRO A 468 -19.29 13.77 -6.44
C PRO A 468 -18.35 14.41 -7.49
N ILE A 469 -17.04 14.26 -7.30
CA ILE A 469 -15.96 14.75 -8.18
C ILE A 469 -15.61 13.72 -9.29
N THR A 470 -16.00 12.44 -9.16
CA THR A 470 -15.66 11.41 -10.16
C THR A 470 -16.86 10.63 -10.68
N THR A 471 -16.90 10.40 -12.00
CA THR A 471 -17.95 9.64 -12.71
C THR A 471 -17.46 8.42 -13.48
N GLU A 472 -16.14 8.24 -13.65
CA GLU A 472 -15.56 7.07 -14.32
C GLU A 472 -14.54 6.30 -13.44
N THR A 473 -14.14 6.85 -12.28
CA THR A 473 -13.43 6.12 -11.22
C THR A 473 -14.10 6.38 -9.86
N ASP A 474 -15.12 5.58 -9.56
CA ASP A 474 -15.75 5.51 -8.24
C ASP A 474 -14.75 4.91 -7.23
N ILE A 475 -14.11 5.73 -6.40
CA ILE A 475 -13.48 5.24 -5.16
C ILE A 475 -14.56 5.19 -4.09
N GLY A 476 -15.00 3.98 -3.74
CA GLY A 476 -16.05 3.73 -2.76
C GLY A 476 -17.41 3.50 -3.42
N PRO A 477 -18.03 2.32 -3.21
CA PRO A 477 -19.34 2.03 -3.78
C PRO A 477 -20.45 2.86 -3.10
N ALA A 478 -21.46 3.23 -3.87
CA ALA A 478 -22.42 4.24 -3.44
C ALA A 478 -23.45 3.68 -2.43
N ILE A 479 -23.61 4.30 -1.27
CA ILE A 479 -24.67 3.87 -0.34
C ILE A 479 -26.05 4.21 -0.90
N LEU A 480 -26.87 3.17 -1.10
CA LEU A 480 -28.24 3.20 -1.63
C LEU A 480 -29.29 3.41 -0.53
N SER A 481 -29.06 2.86 0.66
CA SER A 481 -29.92 2.99 1.84
C SER A 481 -29.12 2.78 3.13
N GLY A 482 -29.60 3.29 4.26
CA GLY A 482 -28.91 3.21 5.55
C GLY A 482 -27.67 4.11 5.61
N GLY A 483 -26.54 3.55 6.02
CA GLY A 483 -25.24 4.24 6.03
C GLY A 483 -25.01 5.21 7.19
N ILE A 484 -25.71 5.05 8.32
CA ILE A 484 -25.52 5.88 9.52
C ILE A 484 -24.46 5.24 10.42
N ILE A 485 -23.37 5.95 10.70
CA ILE A 485 -22.25 5.47 11.52
C ILE A 485 -22.54 5.71 13.00
N SER A 486 -22.35 4.69 13.85
CA SER A 486 -22.57 4.76 15.31
C SER A 486 -21.67 5.78 15.99
N GLU A 487 -20.37 5.72 15.74
CA GLU A 487 -19.34 6.51 16.40
C GLU A 487 -19.40 7.99 15.97
N GLY A 488 -19.81 8.22 14.72
CA GLY A 488 -20.00 9.55 14.15
C GLY A 488 -21.14 10.37 14.78
N LYS A 489 -22.02 9.73 15.57
CA LYS A 489 -23.15 10.41 16.27
C LYS A 489 -22.66 11.49 17.25
N ALA A 490 -21.49 11.32 17.85
CA ALA A 490 -20.90 12.27 18.80
C ALA A 490 -20.64 13.67 18.18
N PHE A 491 -20.49 13.74 16.85
CA PHE A 491 -20.26 14.98 16.11
C PHE A 491 -21.55 15.57 15.51
N GLY A 492 -22.72 15.10 15.94
CA GLY A 492 -24.04 15.59 15.50
C GLY A 492 -24.59 14.95 14.21
N TYR A 493 -23.88 14.00 13.60
CA TYR A 493 -24.26 13.42 12.31
C TYR A 493 -25.27 12.25 12.39
N GLY A 494 -26.06 12.16 13.47
CA GLY A 494 -26.99 11.04 13.72
C GLY A 494 -28.12 10.84 12.70
N THR A 495 -28.26 11.71 11.71
CA THR A 495 -29.16 11.58 10.54
C THR A 495 -28.43 11.72 9.20
N GLY A 496 -27.15 12.08 9.21
CA GLY A 496 -26.33 12.32 8.03
C GLY A 496 -25.46 11.11 7.74
N GLY A 497 -26.01 10.15 6.99
CA GLY A 497 -25.26 8.99 6.54
C GLY A 497 -24.05 9.37 5.68
N VAL A 498 -23.15 8.40 5.50
CA VAL A 498 -21.82 8.46 4.85
C VAL A 498 -21.52 9.61 3.87
N ARG A 499 -22.46 9.97 2.97
CA ARG A 499 -22.35 11.01 1.92
C ARG A 499 -22.12 12.46 2.41
N ASN A 500 -21.62 12.69 3.63
CA ASN A 500 -21.43 14.01 4.24
C ASN A 500 -19.95 14.45 4.17
N SER A 501 -19.66 15.51 3.42
CA SER A 501 -18.31 16.06 3.27
C SER A 501 -17.68 16.50 4.60
N THR A 502 -18.47 16.95 5.57
CA THR A 502 -17.98 17.31 6.91
C THR A 502 -17.57 16.08 7.72
N MET A 503 -18.22 14.93 7.52
CA MET A 503 -17.80 13.65 8.11
C MET A 503 -16.45 13.21 7.51
N ALA A 504 -16.34 13.22 6.18
CA ALA A 504 -15.09 12.90 5.50
C ALA A 504 -13.93 13.81 5.96
N SER A 505 -14.19 15.12 6.12
CA SER A 505 -13.22 16.07 6.69
C SER A 505 -12.83 15.74 8.14
N LYS A 506 -13.79 15.39 9.01
CA LYS A 506 -13.52 15.03 10.43
C LYS A 506 -12.84 13.68 10.62
N TYR A 507 -13.07 12.74 9.71
CA TYR A 507 -12.31 11.49 9.65
C TYR A 507 -10.89 11.71 9.09
N THR A 508 -10.74 12.61 8.11
CA THR A 508 -9.41 13.03 7.61
C THR A 508 -8.59 13.73 8.71
N ASP A 509 -9.19 14.66 9.47
CA ASP A 509 -8.55 15.27 10.66
C ASP A 509 -8.08 14.20 11.67
N ALA A 510 -8.88 13.15 11.89
CA ALA A 510 -8.55 12.06 12.82
C ALA A 510 -7.42 11.15 12.31
N PHE A 511 -7.35 10.90 11.00
CA PHE A 511 -6.21 10.22 10.37
C PHE A 511 -4.92 11.04 10.48
N ILE A 512 -5.00 12.36 10.30
CA ILE A 512 -3.87 13.27 10.49
C ILE A 512 -3.42 13.29 11.97
N ASN A 513 -4.35 13.19 12.92
CA ASN A 513 -4.03 13.02 14.35
C ASN A 513 -3.27 11.69 14.63
N LEU A 514 -3.72 10.56 14.09
CA LEU A 514 -3.00 9.28 14.22
C LEU A 514 -1.55 9.40 13.73
N TRP A 515 -1.34 9.98 12.55
CA TRP A 515 0.00 10.20 12.02
C TRP A 515 0.83 11.20 12.84
N SER A 516 0.21 12.24 13.40
CA SER A 516 0.87 13.16 14.34
C SER A 516 1.37 12.43 15.59
N GLN A 517 0.59 11.48 16.12
CA GLN A 517 0.97 10.69 17.30
C GLN A 517 2.04 9.62 16.97
N ILE A 518 1.99 8.99 15.79
CA ILE A 518 3.08 8.14 15.28
C ILE A 518 4.36 8.95 15.15
N LYS A 519 4.32 10.12 14.51
CA LYS A 519 5.48 11.01 14.33
C LYS A 519 6.06 11.46 15.68
N GLY A 520 5.21 11.85 16.63
CA GLY A 520 5.61 12.23 17.98
C GLY A 520 6.24 11.11 18.81
N LYS A 521 5.75 9.86 18.70
CA LYS A 521 6.33 8.70 19.41
C LYS A 521 7.59 8.12 18.72
N THR A 522 7.73 8.29 17.40
CA THR A 522 8.88 7.77 16.62
C THR A 522 10.04 8.77 16.51
N GLY A 523 9.75 10.08 16.50
CA GLY A 523 10.71 11.11 16.11
C GLY A 523 11.01 11.13 14.60
N SER A 524 10.20 10.46 13.77
CA SER A 524 10.43 10.35 12.33
C SER A 524 10.32 11.70 11.62
N LYS A 525 11.20 11.90 10.63
CA LYS A 525 11.22 13.06 9.70
C LYS A 525 10.84 12.65 8.27
N SER A 526 10.20 11.49 8.12
CA SER A 526 9.90 10.85 6.83
C SER A 526 8.56 10.09 6.87
N ILE A 527 7.50 10.73 7.38
CA ILE A 527 6.13 10.23 7.25
C ILE A 527 5.59 10.58 5.87
N GLY A 528 4.89 9.67 5.18
CA GLY A 528 4.43 9.92 3.82
C GLY A 528 3.14 9.23 3.41
N ILE A 529 2.70 9.51 2.18
CA ILE A 529 1.45 9.03 1.58
C ILE A 529 1.66 8.70 0.10
N ASN A 530 1.06 7.59 -0.38
CA ASN A 530 0.80 7.36 -1.80
C ASN A 530 -0.56 7.93 -2.22
N THR A 531 -0.62 8.68 -3.33
CA THR A 531 -1.84 9.34 -3.81
C THR A 531 -2.43 8.77 -5.11
N VAL A 532 -1.73 7.82 -5.75
CA VAL A 532 -2.19 6.93 -6.84
C VAL A 532 -2.59 7.57 -8.18
N GLU A 533 -3.03 8.84 -8.24
CA GLU A 533 -3.21 9.57 -9.50
C GLU A 533 -2.71 11.03 -9.44
N PRO A 534 -2.04 11.53 -10.50
CA PRO A 534 -1.53 12.92 -10.56
C PRO A 534 -2.62 14.00 -10.59
N TYR A 535 -3.85 13.65 -10.98
CA TYR A 535 -4.92 14.62 -11.23
C TYR A 535 -5.68 15.05 -9.96
N ARG A 536 -5.27 14.56 -8.78
CA ARG A 536 -6.05 14.63 -7.54
C ARG A 536 -5.59 15.71 -6.54
N PHE A 537 -4.92 16.78 -6.98
CA PHE A 537 -4.37 17.79 -6.06
C PHE A 537 -5.36 18.35 -5.01
N PRO A 538 -6.64 18.66 -5.31
CA PRO A 538 -7.59 19.11 -4.29
C PRO A 538 -7.81 18.12 -3.14
N LEU A 539 -7.62 16.83 -3.42
CA LEU A 539 -7.66 15.74 -2.44
C LEU A 539 -6.31 15.58 -1.70
N MET A 540 -5.18 15.89 -2.35
CA MET A 540 -3.86 15.92 -1.70
C MET A 540 -3.70 17.11 -0.74
N LYS A 541 -4.37 18.25 -1.03
CA LYS A 541 -4.24 19.53 -0.34
C LYS A 541 -4.30 19.42 1.20
N PRO A 542 -5.28 18.71 1.84
CA PRO A 542 -5.33 18.57 3.30
C PRO A 542 -4.15 17.81 3.93
N PHE A 543 -3.38 17.04 3.15
CA PHE A 543 -2.16 16.38 3.62
C PHE A 543 -0.91 17.24 3.37
N ILE A 544 -0.87 17.97 2.24
CA ILE A 544 0.24 18.88 1.90
C ILE A 544 0.26 20.09 2.86
N GLU A 545 -0.90 20.63 3.24
CA GLU A 545 -1.04 21.79 4.13
C GLU A 545 -0.85 21.47 5.63
N ARG A 546 -0.30 20.29 5.99
CA ARG A 546 -0.09 19.87 7.39
C ARG A 546 1.32 19.32 7.60
N ASP A 547 1.96 19.68 8.70
CA ASP A 547 3.37 19.33 8.99
C ASP A 547 3.59 17.90 9.50
N VAL A 548 2.53 17.09 9.47
CA VAL A 548 2.58 15.67 9.79
C VAL A 548 3.27 14.89 8.67
N PHE A 549 3.00 15.19 7.40
CA PHE A 549 3.60 14.50 6.25
C PHE A 549 4.83 15.24 5.74
N ASP A 550 5.85 14.47 5.39
CA ASP A 550 7.17 14.91 4.91
C ASP A 550 7.43 14.45 3.46
N VAL A 551 6.88 13.31 3.06
CA VAL A 551 7.14 12.64 1.77
C VAL A 551 5.83 12.32 1.05
N PHE A 552 5.75 12.62 -0.25
CA PHE A 552 4.65 12.18 -1.10
C PHE A 552 5.17 11.23 -2.18
N LEU A 553 4.38 10.22 -2.50
CA LEU A 553 4.64 9.22 -3.53
C LEU A 553 3.40 9.12 -4.41
N ASN A 554 3.58 8.79 -5.70
CA ASN A 554 2.45 8.58 -6.60
C ASN A 554 2.79 7.47 -7.59
N GLU A 555 2.08 6.35 -7.52
CA GLU A 555 2.15 5.32 -8.55
C GLU A 555 1.83 5.90 -9.93
N THR A 556 2.55 5.45 -10.95
CA THR A 556 2.48 5.96 -12.33
C THR A 556 2.74 7.47 -12.52
N THR A 557 3.52 8.12 -11.62
CA THR A 557 3.85 9.56 -11.75
C THR A 557 4.33 9.93 -13.16
N ILE A 558 5.29 9.17 -13.69
CA ILE A 558 5.84 9.36 -15.04
C ILE A 558 6.01 8.02 -15.78
N ARG A 559 6.05 8.07 -17.12
CA ARG A 559 6.31 6.93 -18.01
C ARG A 559 7.33 7.31 -19.08
N ALA A 560 8.03 6.32 -19.65
CA ALA A 560 8.93 6.55 -20.78
C ALA A 560 8.17 6.99 -22.04
N VAL A 561 7.05 6.31 -22.31
CA VAL A 561 6.21 6.43 -23.50
C VAL A 561 4.75 6.40 -23.04
N SER A 562 3.87 7.19 -23.66
CA SER A 562 2.43 7.06 -23.43
C SER A 562 1.90 5.92 -24.31
N PRO A 563 1.48 4.77 -23.76
CA PRO A 563 0.96 3.69 -24.58
C PRO A 563 -0.38 4.10 -25.21
N TYR A 564 -0.67 3.49 -26.35
CA TYR A 564 -1.85 3.73 -27.19
C TYR A 564 -3.13 4.04 -26.38
N GLY A 565 -3.61 5.28 -26.51
CA GLY A 565 -4.86 5.76 -25.88
C GLY A 565 -4.82 6.08 -24.38
N GLU A 566 -3.74 5.80 -23.63
CA GLU A 566 -3.64 6.12 -22.20
C GLU A 566 -2.98 7.49 -21.95
N ASN A 567 -3.77 8.50 -21.54
CA ASN A 567 -3.22 9.83 -21.23
C ASN A 567 -2.55 9.87 -19.84
N MET A 568 -1.24 9.60 -19.80
CA MET A 568 -0.44 9.45 -18.57
C MET A 568 0.80 10.36 -18.59
N GLY A 569 1.63 10.31 -17.54
CA GLY A 569 2.80 11.19 -17.31
C GLY A 569 3.97 11.02 -18.29
N SER A 570 3.66 11.18 -19.57
CA SER A 570 4.48 10.91 -20.75
C SER A 570 3.93 11.67 -21.96
N ASP A 571 2.61 11.89 -22.07
CA ASP A 571 2.05 12.91 -22.98
C ASP A 571 1.94 14.28 -22.29
N MET A 572 1.77 15.35 -23.07
CA MET A 572 1.71 16.70 -22.50
C MET A 572 0.43 16.92 -21.67
N TYR A 573 -0.67 16.22 -21.93
CA TYR A 573 -1.85 16.24 -21.07
C TYR A 573 -1.53 15.69 -19.68
N GLY A 574 -0.75 14.62 -19.55
CA GLY A 574 -0.29 14.10 -18.25
C GLY A 574 0.77 14.99 -17.61
N LEU A 575 1.85 15.29 -18.35
CA LEU A 575 2.99 16.08 -17.87
C LEU A 575 2.55 17.46 -17.36
N SER A 576 1.70 18.17 -18.09
CA SER A 576 1.21 19.50 -17.70
C SER A 576 0.48 19.57 -16.34
N LYS A 577 0.13 18.43 -15.72
CA LYS A 577 -0.51 18.39 -14.40
C LYS A 577 0.45 18.03 -13.26
N LEU A 578 1.72 17.73 -13.55
CA LEU A 578 2.74 17.38 -12.55
C LEU A 578 3.22 18.58 -11.72
N TRP A 579 2.64 19.77 -11.91
CA TRP A 579 2.89 20.98 -11.10
C TRP A 579 2.62 20.82 -9.61
N PHE A 580 1.86 19.79 -9.19
CA PHE A 580 1.72 19.47 -7.76
C PHE A 580 3.06 19.08 -7.11
N ILE A 581 4.05 18.59 -7.89
CA ILE A 581 5.38 18.23 -7.39
C ILE A 581 6.11 19.48 -6.87
N PRO A 582 6.41 20.51 -7.70
CA PRO A 582 7.06 21.73 -7.20
C PRO A 582 6.17 22.53 -6.24
N ALA A 583 4.84 22.40 -6.28
CA ALA A 583 3.94 22.98 -5.28
C ALA A 583 4.08 22.30 -3.90
N ALA A 584 4.06 20.97 -3.84
CA ALA A 584 4.33 20.23 -2.61
C ALA A 584 5.76 20.51 -2.09
N ASN A 585 6.74 20.63 -3.00
CA ASN A 585 8.11 21.00 -2.63
C ASN A 585 8.20 22.42 -2.05
N LYS A 586 7.41 23.39 -2.55
CA LYS A 586 7.31 24.76 -2.00
C LYS A 586 6.62 24.76 -0.62
N ALA A 587 5.67 23.84 -0.39
CA ALA A 587 5.11 23.53 0.93
C ALA A 587 6.03 22.67 1.84
N GLY A 588 7.34 22.64 1.53
CA GLY A 588 8.36 21.97 2.35
C GLY A 588 8.47 20.46 2.18
N LYS A 589 7.61 19.83 1.38
CA LYS A 589 7.51 18.37 1.26
C LYS A 589 8.52 17.79 0.27
N LYS A 590 8.88 16.53 0.41
CA LYS A 590 9.60 15.74 -0.61
C LYS A 590 8.62 15.03 -1.53
N PHE A 591 9.06 14.71 -2.74
CA PHE A 591 8.28 13.91 -3.70
C PHE A 591 9.10 12.76 -4.29
N VAL A 592 8.58 11.55 -4.26
CA VAL A 592 9.17 10.36 -4.89
C VAL A 592 8.44 10.08 -6.21
N THR A 593 9.14 10.32 -7.30
CA THR A 593 8.65 10.21 -8.68
C THR A 593 8.90 8.78 -9.18
N LEU A 594 7.84 7.99 -9.27
CA LEU A 594 7.89 6.63 -9.81
C LEU A 594 7.78 6.66 -11.34
N GLY A 595 8.88 6.28 -12.00
CA GLY A 595 8.97 6.11 -13.44
C GLY A 595 8.68 4.68 -13.86
N TYR A 596 7.50 4.45 -14.43
CA TYR A 596 7.08 3.12 -14.84
C TYR A 596 7.77 2.67 -16.14
N MET A 597 8.33 1.46 -16.11
CA MET A 597 8.82 0.74 -17.28
C MET A 597 8.02 -0.53 -17.54
N ASP A 598 7.75 -0.79 -18.81
CA ASP A 598 6.98 -1.92 -19.31
C ASP A 598 7.47 -2.29 -20.71
N SER A 599 7.72 -3.59 -20.96
CA SER A 599 8.05 -4.09 -22.30
C SER A 599 6.89 -3.97 -23.30
N ASN A 600 5.68 -3.65 -22.82
CA ASN A 600 4.46 -3.43 -23.60
C ASN A 600 4.16 -1.95 -23.91
N ASP A 601 5.06 -1.00 -23.57
CA ASP A 601 4.85 0.44 -23.82
C ASP A 601 4.93 0.86 -25.30
N GLY A 602 5.24 -0.07 -26.20
CA GLY A 602 5.38 0.14 -27.65
C GLY A 602 6.81 0.03 -28.16
N LEU A 603 7.82 0.28 -27.33
CA LEU A 603 9.22 0.07 -27.70
C LEU A 603 9.57 -1.43 -27.68
N LEU A 604 10.45 -1.87 -28.58
CA LEU A 604 10.86 -3.27 -28.61
C LEU A 604 11.57 -3.71 -27.31
N ASN A 605 11.51 -5.00 -27.01
CA ASN A 605 12.30 -5.61 -25.92
C ASN A 605 13.75 -5.85 -26.39
N THR A 606 14.49 -4.76 -26.61
CA THR A 606 15.89 -4.76 -27.05
C THR A 606 16.71 -3.79 -26.19
N GLU A 607 18.03 -3.90 -26.25
CA GLU A 607 18.94 -2.99 -25.55
C GLU A 607 18.69 -1.51 -25.88
N GLU A 608 18.55 -1.15 -27.17
CA GLU A 608 18.15 0.20 -27.60
C GLU A 608 16.81 0.61 -26.98
N GLY A 609 15.82 -0.28 -26.96
CA GLY A 609 14.50 -0.02 -26.38
C GLY A 609 14.54 0.25 -24.87
N TRP A 610 15.34 -0.49 -24.11
CA TRP A 610 15.50 -0.28 -22.66
C TRP A 610 16.35 0.94 -22.32
N ASN A 611 17.42 1.16 -23.07
CA ASN A 611 18.25 2.35 -22.93
C ASN A 611 17.46 3.63 -23.22
N ARG A 612 16.60 3.62 -24.23
CA ARG A 612 15.68 4.74 -24.51
C ARG A 612 14.62 4.92 -23.43
N ARG A 613 14.10 3.85 -22.81
CA ARG A 613 13.19 3.95 -21.64
C ARG A 613 13.87 4.65 -20.46
N LYS A 614 15.11 4.27 -20.14
CA LYS A 614 15.94 4.88 -19.10
C LYS A 614 16.16 6.37 -19.36
N GLU A 615 16.60 6.73 -20.56
CA GLU A 615 16.86 8.12 -20.95
C GLU A 615 15.58 8.98 -20.97
N ALA A 616 14.48 8.45 -21.51
CA ALA A 616 13.17 9.12 -21.50
C ALA A 616 12.69 9.42 -20.06
N LEU A 617 12.72 8.42 -19.18
CA LEU A 617 12.31 8.58 -17.78
C LEU A 617 13.21 9.54 -17.01
N LEU A 618 14.52 9.49 -17.22
CA LEU A 618 15.46 10.40 -16.57
C LEU A 618 15.29 11.84 -17.08
N ALA A 619 15.05 12.03 -18.37
CA ALA A 619 14.75 13.36 -18.93
C ALA A 619 13.45 13.92 -18.37
N VAL A 620 12.36 13.13 -18.37
CA VAL A 620 11.07 13.55 -17.79
C VAL A 620 11.21 13.85 -16.28
N TYR A 621 11.95 13.04 -15.53
CA TYR A 621 12.25 13.34 -14.13
C TYR A 621 12.98 14.69 -13.97
N TYR A 622 14.02 14.96 -14.78
CA TYR A 622 14.75 16.21 -14.74
C TYR A 622 13.92 17.43 -15.18
N LEU A 623 12.86 17.29 -16.00
CA LEU A 623 11.94 18.40 -16.26
C LEU A 623 11.22 18.87 -14.97
N TRP A 624 10.95 17.96 -14.02
CA TRP A 624 10.20 18.25 -12.78
C TRP A 624 11.05 18.28 -11.51
N ASN A 625 12.34 17.91 -11.61
CA ASN A 625 13.28 17.84 -10.51
C ASN A 625 13.40 19.16 -9.73
N ILE A 626 13.36 19.08 -8.40
CA ILE A 626 13.73 20.16 -7.48
C ILE A 626 14.83 19.59 -6.57
N PRO A 627 16.10 20.01 -6.72
CA PRO A 627 17.23 19.40 -6.02
C PRO A 627 17.03 19.30 -4.51
N GLY A 628 17.37 18.14 -3.94
CA GLY A 628 17.15 17.82 -2.52
C GLY A 628 15.68 17.68 -2.08
N LYS A 629 14.70 17.78 -3.00
CA LYS A 629 13.26 17.68 -2.70
C LYS A 629 12.52 16.66 -3.58
N THR A 630 12.96 16.42 -4.81
CA THR A 630 12.48 15.31 -5.65
C THR A 630 13.43 14.12 -5.58
N VAL A 631 12.86 12.93 -5.71
CA VAL A 631 13.56 11.64 -5.67
C VAL A 631 13.12 10.80 -6.86
N PHE A 632 14.04 10.10 -7.53
CA PHE A 632 13.76 9.26 -8.69
C PHE A 632 13.70 7.76 -8.31
N THR A 633 12.62 7.08 -8.68
CA THR A 633 12.51 5.61 -8.63
C THR A 633 12.16 5.08 -10.03
N PRO A 634 13.02 4.28 -10.68
CA PRO A 634 12.59 3.41 -11.76
C PRO A 634 11.78 2.25 -11.18
N ASN A 635 10.53 2.06 -11.62
CA ASN A 635 9.65 1.00 -11.14
C ASN A 635 9.26 0.02 -12.27
N PRO A 636 9.59 -1.28 -12.19
CA PRO A 636 9.02 -2.27 -13.08
C PRO A 636 7.54 -2.50 -12.76
N LYS A 637 6.70 -2.56 -13.78
CA LYS A 637 5.26 -2.83 -13.67
C LYS A 637 4.88 -4.11 -12.89
N THR A 638 5.83 -5.03 -12.68
CA THR A 638 5.66 -6.33 -12.03
C THR A 638 5.95 -6.35 -10.53
N TYR A 639 6.43 -5.25 -9.91
CA TYR A 639 6.85 -5.18 -8.49
C TYR A 639 7.93 -6.19 -8.05
N ALA A 640 8.54 -6.94 -8.96
CA ALA A 640 9.46 -8.05 -8.67
C ALA A 640 10.90 -7.58 -8.31
N THR A 641 11.06 -6.36 -7.81
CA THR A 641 12.35 -5.79 -7.35
C THR A 641 13.06 -6.70 -6.35
N GLY A 642 14.39 -6.83 -6.46
CA GLY A 642 15.19 -7.84 -5.75
C GLY A 642 15.52 -9.11 -6.55
N SER A 643 14.65 -9.58 -7.45
CA SER A 643 14.92 -10.77 -8.26
C SER A 643 15.75 -10.47 -9.52
N ASN A 644 16.25 -11.54 -10.16
CA ASN A 644 16.88 -11.48 -11.48
C ASN A 644 15.83 -11.34 -12.58
N THR A 645 16.19 -10.59 -13.63
CA THR A 645 15.41 -10.45 -14.86
C THR A 645 15.18 -11.79 -15.57
N ASP A 646 14.02 -11.89 -16.22
CA ASP A 646 13.80 -12.79 -17.35
C ASP A 646 13.75 -11.99 -18.67
N THR A 647 13.63 -12.69 -19.81
CA THR A 647 13.53 -12.09 -21.15
C THR A 647 12.15 -11.51 -21.49
N THR A 648 11.25 -11.37 -20.52
CA THR A 648 9.95 -10.68 -20.64
C THR A 648 9.96 -9.34 -19.89
N MET A 649 10.65 -9.30 -18.75
CA MET A 649 10.80 -8.10 -17.89
C MET A 649 12.00 -7.22 -18.29
N TYR A 650 12.98 -7.74 -19.03
CA TYR A 650 14.13 -7.00 -19.58
C TYR A 650 14.59 -7.64 -20.91
N TYR A 651 15.52 -7.00 -21.63
CA TYR A 651 16.09 -7.60 -22.86
C TYR A 651 17.07 -8.76 -22.58
N LYS A 652 17.52 -8.87 -21.32
CA LYS A 652 18.57 -9.78 -20.88
C LYS A 652 18.12 -10.45 -19.59
N ALA A 653 18.16 -11.78 -19.52
CA ALA A 653 17.88 -12.50 -18.28
C ALA A 653 19.12 -12.55 -17.37
N GLY A 654 18.91 -12.73 -16.06
CA GLY A 654 19.99 -12.97 -15.09
C GLY A 654 20.69 -11.73 -14.53
N VAL A 655 20.12 -10.53 -14.74
CA VAL A 655 20.59 -9.28 -14.13
C VAL A 655 19.65 -8.93 -12.98
N PRO A 656 20.12 -8.55 -11.77
CA PRO A 656 19.23 -8.10 -10.71
C PRO A 656 18.42 -6.86 -11.14
N HIS A 657 17.11 -6.85 -10.90
CA HIS A 657 16.19 -5.83 -11.41
C HIS A 657 16.66 -4.39 -11.15
N ASP A 658 17.16 -4.11 -9.96
CA ASP A 658 17.47 -2.76 -9.52
C ASP A 658 18.77 -2.22 -10.16
N ILE A 659 19.65 -3.12 -10.62
CA ILE A 659 20.80 -2.82 -11.49
C ILE A 659 20.34 -2.70 -12.94
N ALA A 660 19.48 -3.62 -13.40
CA ALA A 660 18.97 -3.66 -14.78
C ALA A 660 18.19 -2.40 -15.14
N LEU A 661 17.46 -1.81 -14.19
CA LEU A 661 16.48 -0.75 -14.45
C LEU A 661 17.00 0.66 -14.14
N GLN A 662 17.99 0.84 -13.26
CA GLN A 662 18.52 2.17 -12.99
C GLN A 662 19.34 2.76 -14.16
N PRO A 663 19.30 4.10 -14.37
CA PRO A 663 20.17 4.84 -15.27
C PRO A 663 21.46 5.30 -14.57
N THR A 664 22.05 4.46 -13.70
CA THR A 664 23.14 4.81 -12.77
C THR A 664 24.29 5.56 -13.45
N ARG A 665 24.78 5.06 -14.59
CA ARG A 665 25.86 5.71 -15.37
C ARG A 665 25.50 7.07 -15.96
N MET A 666 24.24 7.30 -16.29
CA MET A 666 23.78 8.61 -16.77
C MET A 666 23.70 9.63 -15.64
N LEU A 667 23.39 9.17 -14.42
CA LEU A 667 23.33 9.99 -13.21
C LEU A 667 24.73 10.40 -12.71
N GLU A 668 25.77 9.60 -12.97
CA GLU A 668 27.18 9.95 -12.70
C GLU A 668 27.64 11.21 -13.47
N VAL A 669 26.97 11.57 -14.58
CA VAL A 669 27.30 12.77 -15.36
C VAL A 669 26.61 14.00 -14.77
N ASN A 670 27.37 14.79 -14.01
CA ASN A 670 26.91 16.06 -13.45
C ASN A 670 26.56 17.09 -14.55
N ILE A 671 25.27 17.38 -14.72
CA ILE A 671 24.74 18.46 -15.59
C ILE A 671 24.54 19.80 -14.87
N GLY A 672 24.88 19.89 -13.59
CA GLY A 672 24.66 21.07 -12.75
C GLY A 672 23.29 21.07 -12.05
N ILE A 673 22.83 22.26 -11.64
CA ILE A 673 21.49 22.48 -11.06
C ILE A 673 20.55 23.12 -12.09
N PRO A 674 19.21 23.06 -11.91
CA PRO A 674 18.29 23.76 -12.81
C PRO A 674 18.60 25.26 -12.86
N ASP A 675 18.62 25.81 -14.07
CA ASP A 675 18.90 27.22 -14.35
C ASP A 675 17.67 27.90 -14.97
N LYS A 676 17.61 29.22 -14.91
CA LYS A 676 16.50 29.98 -15.49
C LYS A 676 16.52 29.91 -17.01
N THR A 677 15.35 29.67 -17.57
CA THR A 677 15.10 29.75 -19.01
C THR A 677 15.16 31.21 -19.49
N SER A 678 15.58 31.39 -20.75
CA SER A 678 15.53 32.69 -21.43
C SER A 678 14.12 32.98 -21.96
N ASP A 679 13.63 34.19 -21.70
CA ASP A 679 12.32 34.74 -22.14
C ASP A 679 12.03 34.65 -23.65
N VAL A 680 12.99 34.21 -24.46
CA VAL A 680 12.88 33.97 -25.91
C VAL A 680 11.94 32.79 -26.23
N TYR A 681 11.77 31.83 -25.32
CA TYR A 681 10.95 30.63 -25.55
C TYR A 681 9.63 30.66 -24.77
N PRO A 682 8.50 30.22 -25.36
CA PRO A 682 7.24 30.11 -24.63
C PRO A 682 7.32 29.07 -23.51
N HIS A 683 6.94 29.50 -22.30
CA HIS A 683 6.85 28.64 -21.13
C HIS A 683 5.72 27.61 -21.26
N VAL A 684 5.97 26.43 -20.68
CA VAL A 684 5.00 25.35 -20.55
C VAL A 684 3.77 25.81 -19.74
N SER A 685 2.58 25.63 -20.31
CA SER A 685 1.29 25.83 -19.60
C SER A 685 1.00 24.65 -18.67
N TYR A 686 0.56 24.93 -17.45
CA TYR A 686 0.12 23.92 -16.48
C TYR A 686 -1.40 23.76 -16.49
N LEU A 687 -1.88 22.52 -16.43
CA LEU A 687 -3.30 22.18 -16.45
C LEU A 687 -3.78 21.66 -15.08
N GLY A 688 -4.93 22.14 -14.63
CA GLY A 688 -5.65 21.66 -13.47
C GLY A 688 -7.05 21.15 -13.81
N CYS A 689 -7.64 20.43 -12.86
CA CYS A 689 -9.06 20.08 -12.89
C CYS A 689 -9.89 21.23 -12.30
N ALA A 690 -10.92 21.69 -13.02
CA ALA A 690 -11.93 22.56 -12.46
C ALA A 690 -12.70 21.86 -11.32
N PRO A 691 -13.17 22.59 -10.30
CA PRO A 691 -13.98 22.01 -9.23
C PRO A 691 -15.34 21.56 -9.77
N PHE A 692 -15.61 20.24 -9.69
CA PHE A 692 -16.92 19.62 -9.93
C PHE A 692 -17.44 19.59 -11.39
N ASP A 693 -16.59 19.43 -12.40
CA ASP A 693 -17.12 18.85 -13.67
C ASP A 693 -17.59 17.42 -13.39
N LYS A 694 -18.83 17.12 -13.76
CA LYS A 694 -19.45 15.80 -13.67
C LYS A 694 -18.91 14.84 -14.75
N ASN A 695 -18.00 15.29 -15.60
CA ASN A 695 -17.25 14.49 -16.55
C ASN A 695 -15.75 14.76 -16.31
N ILE A 696 -15.06 13.86 -15.59
CA ILE A 696 -13.61 13.98 -15.31
C ILE A 696 -12.76 14.10 -16.59
N LYS A 697 -13.31 13.71 -17.74
CA LYS A 697 -12.65 13.62 -19.05
C LYS A 697 -11.83 14.85 -19.47
N TYR A 698 -12.11 16.05 -18.93
CA TYR A 698 -11.45 17.29 -19.35
C TYR A 698 -10.96 18.16 -18.18
N CYS A 699 -9.92 17.69 -17.47
CA CYS A 699 -9.11 18.55 -16.59
C CYS A 699 -8.24 19.52 -17.42
N ASN A 700 -8.89 20.45 -18.13
CA ASN A 700 -8.31 21.34 -19.13
C ASN A 700 -8.48 22.82 -18.75
N THR A 701 -8.12 23.18 -17.52
CA THR A 701 -8.06 24.60 -17.09
C THR A 701 -6.60 25.00 -16.92
N ILE A 702 -6.16 26.09 -17.56
CA ILE A 702 -4.81 26.62 -17.31
C ILE A 702 -4.77 27.18 -15.87
N VAL A 703 -3.86 26.66 -15.05
CA VAL A 703 -3.66 27.12 -13.66
C VAL A 703 -2.45 28.04 -13.50
N GLY A 704 -1.64 28.17 -14.55
CA GLY A 704 -0.44 29.01 -14.61
C GLY A 704 0.57 28.43 -15.60
N TYR A 705 1.81 28.88 -15.50
CA TYR A 705 2.93 28.50 -16.35
C TYR A 705 4.13 28.03 -15.53
N SER A 706 5.08 27.37 -16.18
CA SER A 706 6.29 26.81 -15.56
C SER A 706 7.21 27.81 -14.85
N HIS A 707 7.11 29.11 -15.18
CA HIS A 707 7.88 30.18 -14.53
C HIS A 707 7.14 30.84 -13.35
N ASP A 708 5.86 30.54 -13.14
CA ASP A 708 5.07 31.15 -12.07
C ASP A 708 5.52 30.64 -10.69
N GLU A 709 5.62 31.54 -9.72
CA GLU A 709 5.78 31.16 -8.31
C GLU A 709 4.44 30.83 -7.62
N LYS A 710 3.31 31.07 -8.29
CA LYS A 710 1.95 30.85 -7.76
C LYS A 710 0.99 30.44 -8.87
N LEU A 711 0.25 29.36 -8.63
CA LEU A 711 -0.75 28.81 -9.55
C LEU A 711 -2.14 29.13 -9.04
N ALA A 712 -3.06 29.51 -9.93
CA ALA A 712 -4.45 29.82 -9.63
C ALA A 712 -5.32 28.59 -9.85
N LEU A 713 -5.85 28.01 -8.75
CA LEU A 713 -6.77 26.88 -8.80
C LEU A 713 -8.20 27.39 -8.63
N ASP A 714 -9.05 27.17 -9.64
CA ASP A 714 -10.46 27.53 -9.56
C ASP A 714 -11.14 26.83 -8.36
N GLY A 715 -11.98 27.57 -7.64
CA GLY A 715 -12.60 27.17 -6.36
C GLY A 715 -11.66 26.90 -5.18
N TYR A 716 -10.34 26.76 -5.38
CA TYR A 716 -9.38 26.36 -4.32
C TYR A 716 -8.35 27.43 -3.93
N GLY A 717 -8.31 28.56 -4.65
CA GLY A 717 -7.43 29.70 -4.39
C GLY A 717 -6.05 29.58 -5.07
N SER A 718 -5.09 30.39 -4.64
CA SER A 718 -3.71 30.30 -5.15
C SER A 718 -2.85 29.34 -4.34
N VAL A 719 -2.01 28.56 -5.02
CA VAL A 719 -1.03 27.65 -4.42
C VAL A 719 0.36 28.13 -4.80
N ALA A 720 1.27 28.24 -3.83
CA ALA A 720 2.66 28.59 -4.08
C ALA A 720 3.43 27.39 -4.67
N THR A 721 4.33 27.64 -5.62
CA THR A 721 5.17 26.64 -6.24
C THR A 721 6.62 27.13 -6.38
N PHE A 722 7.53 26.21 -6.68
CA PHE A 722 8.78 26.57 -7.36
C PHE A 722 8.52 26.66 -8.87
N PRO A 723 9.12 27.65 -9.56
CA PRO A 723 9.28 27.57 -11.00
C PRO A 723 10.03 26.29 -11.38
N THR A 724 9.60 25.62 -12.45
CA THR A 724 10.44 24.64 -13.16
C THR A 724 11.10 25.24 -14.39
N ASP A 725 10.62 26.42 -14.84
CA ASP A 725 11.10 27.16 -16.02
C ASP A 725 11.07 26.36 -17.34
N GLN A 726 10.39 25.20 -17.39
CA GLN A 726 10.22 24.39 -18.60
C GLN A 726 9.64 25.19 -19.78
N TYR A 727 10.14 24.94 -21.00
CA TYR A 727 9.74 25.69 -22.19
C TYR A 727 9.60 24.82 -23.43
N PHE A 728 8.90 25.32 -24.44
CA PHE A 728 8.85 24.68 -25.76
C PHE A 728 10.04 25.13 -26.62
N LEU A 729 11.03 24.25 -26.77
CA LEU A 729 12.13 24.45 -27.73
C LEU A 729 11.67 24.19 -29.18
N TYR A 730 10.66 23.32 -29.35
CA TYR A 730 9.96 23.07 -30.60
C TYR A 730 8.46 22.86 -30.34
N ALA A 731 7.62 23.26 -31.29
CA ALA A 731 6.17 23.06 -31.27
C ALA A 731 5.61 23.05 -32.70
N LYS A 732 4.61 22.20 -32.93
CA LYS A 732 3.88 22.03 -34.19
C LYS A 732 2.37 21.94 -33.94
N ASN A 733 1.56 22.61 -34.76
CA ASN A 733 0.10 22.50 -34.75
C ASN A 733 -0.39 21.46 -35.77
N GLU A 734 -1.69 21.13 -35.73
CA GLU A 734 -2.36 20.44 -36.84
C GLU A 734 -2.32 21.33 -38.12
N GLY A 735 -1.30 21.10 -38.96
CA GLY A 735 -1.13 21.77 -40.25
C GLY A 735 -0.12 22.92 -40.32
N GLU A 736 0.48 23.35 -39.20
CA GLU A 736 1.44 24.47 -39.16
C GLU A 736 2.69 24.13 -38.34
N ASP A 737 3.87 24.54 -38.84
CA ASP A 737 5.17 24.34 -38.18
C ASP A 737 5.70 25.65 -37.56
N GLY A 738 5.88 25.68 -36.23
CA GLY A 738 6.61 26.78 -35.58
C GLY A 738 6.10 27.16 -34.18
N VAL A 739 7.05 27.50 -33.32
CA VAL A 739 6.81 27.98 -31.93
C VAL A 739 6.12 29.35 -31.90
N ALA A 740 6.29 30.18 -32.93
CA ALA A 740 5.85 31.57 -32.96
C ALA A 740 4.32 31.78 -33.09
N ASP A 741 3.58 30.76 -33.55
CA ASP A 741 2.13 30.86 -33.77
C ASP A 741 1.31 30.40 -32.55
N TYR A 742 1.92 29.66 -31.62
CA TYR A 742 1.33 29.27 -30.33
C TYR A 742 0.83 30.49 -29.52
N LEU A 743 1.55 31.60 -29.56
CA LEU A 743 1.26 32.81 -28.79
C LEU A 743 0.11 33.68 -29.34
N LYS A 744 -0.47 33.34 -30.50
CA LYS A 744 -1.49 34.18 -31.17
C LYS A 744 -2.93 33.84 -30.79
N GLY A 745 -3.16 32.70 -30.12
CA GLY A 745 -4.49 32.23 -29.72
C GLY A 745 -4.83 32.54 -28.27
N ALA A 746 -5.62 33.60 -28.02
CA ALA A 746 -6.23 33.81 -26.71
C ALA A 746 -7.33 32.76 -26.46
N VAL A 747 -7.18 31.97 -25.40
CA VAL A 747 -8.06 30.82 -25.09
C VAL A 747 -9.29 31.26 -24.29
N THR A 748 -10.48 31.09 -24.86
CA THR A 748 -11.73 30.97 -24.09
C THR A 748 -11.81 29.59 -23.43
N SER A 749 -12.44 29.50 -22.26
CA SER A 749 -12.26 28.47 -21.21
C SER A 749 -12.37 26.98 -21.58
N ASN A 750 -12.73 26.62 -22.82
CA ASN A 750 -12.94 25.24 -23.26
C ASN A 750 -11.95 24.77 -24.36
N ASP A 751 -11.24 25.68 -25.04
CA ASP A 751 -10.43 25.41 -26.24
C ASP A 751 -8.91 25.60 -26.00
N ILE A 752 -8.32 24.82 -25.08
CA ILE A 752 -6.85 24.79 -24.93
C ILE A 752 -6.21 24.12 -26.15
N LYS A 753 -5.58 24.94 -26.99
CA LYS A 753 -4.68 24.50 -28.06
C LYS A 753 -3.25 24.37 -27.53
N LEU A 754 -2.92 23.22 -26.93
CA LEU A 754 -1.53 22.78 -26.79
C LEU A 754 -1.01 22.27 -28.15
N PRO A 755 0.31 22.30 -28.42
CA PRO A 755 0.85 21.82 -29.69
C PRO A 755 0.55 20.33 -29.90
N ALA A 756 0.37 19.90 -31.15
CA ALA A 756 0.13 18.49 -31.47
C ALA A 756 1.38 17.62 -31.22
N ASP A 757 2.56 18.14 -31.55
CA ASP A 757 3.90 17.57 -31.31
C ASP A 757 4.83 18.70 -30.84
N MET A 758 5.70 18.42 -29.87
CA MET A 758 6.57 19.42 -29.24
C MET A 758 7.84 18.81 -28.63
N VAL A 759 8.86 19.63 -28.43
CA VAL A 759 10.00 19.29 -27.55
C VAL A 759 10.00 20.23 -26.36
N ILE A 760 9.73 19.65 -25.19
CA ILE A 760 9.84 20.33 -23.90
C ILE A 760 11.33 20.34 -23.51
N ALA A 761 11.79 21.48 -23.02
CA ALA A 761 13.17 21.70 -22.61
C ALA A 761 13.25 22.32 -21.21
N ARG A 762 14.38 22.08 -20.52
CA ARG A 762 14.74 22.75 -19.27
C ARG A 762 16.25 22.95 -19.17
N SER A 763 16.67 24.18 -18.88
CA SER A 763 18.08 24.55 -18.69
C SER A 763 18.64 24.03 -17.37
N TYR A 764 19.90 23.63 -17.40
CA TYR A 764 20.73 23.38 -16.22
C TYR A 764 22.05 24.18 -16.38
N THR A 765 22.72 24.54 -15.28
CA THR A 765 23.91 25.43 -15.34
C THR A 765 25.00 24.90 -16.30
N ASP A 766 25.16 23.58 -16.35
CA ASP A 766 26.13 22.89 -17.17
C ASP A 766 25.46 21.97 -18.21
N GLY A 767 24.20 22.18 -18.56
CA GLY A 767 23.46 21.22 -19.37
C GLY A 767 22.09 21.67 -19.86
N LEU A 768 21.42 20.75 -20.56
CA LEU A 768 20.09 20.94 -21.12
C LEU A 768 19.38 19.59 -21.14
N VAL A 769 18.13 19.57 -20.70
CA VAL A 769 17.30 18.36 -20.73
C VAL A 769 16.15 18.57 -21.70
N LEU A 770 15.94 17.58 -22.57
CA LEU A 770 14.93 17.60 -23.63
C LEU A 770 14.02 16.37 -23.55
N TYR A 771 12.75 16.52 -23.91
CA TYR A 771 11.82 15.42 -24.13
C TYR A 771 10.82 15.76 -25.24
N ARG A 772 10.72 14.91 -26.27
CA ARG A 772 9.73 15.07 -27.34
C ARG A 772 8.42 14.37 -26.97
N THR A 773 7.28 15.02 -27.14
CA THR A 773 5.96 14.49 -26.79
C THR A 773 4.84 15.08 -27.66
N SER A 774 3.70 14.37 -27.73
CA SER A 774 2.44 14.86 -28.28
C SER A 774 1.52 15.47 -27.22
N TYR A 775 0.44 16.16 -27.61
CA TYR A 775 -0.56 16.68 -26.66
C TYR A 775 -1.19 15.55 -25.84
N LYS A 776 -1.61 14.50 -26.52
CA LYS A 776 -2.29 13.33 -25.96
C LYS A 776 -1.65 12.05 -26.51
N ALA A 777 -1.87 10.93 -25.84
CA ALA A 777 -1.54 9.62 -26.34
C ALA A 777 -2.14 9.41 -27.74
N ILE A 778 -1.31 8.96 -28.68
CA ILE A 778 -1.73 8.73 -30.07
C ILE A 778 -2.67 7.52 -30.09
N SER A 779 -3.83 7.70 -30.73
CA SER A 779 -4.94 6.72 -30.72
C SER A 779 -5.14 6.01 -32.07
N ASP A 780 -4.19 6.13 -32.99
CA ASP A 780 -3.98 5.14 -34.05
C ASP A 780 -2.67 4.40 -33.80
N LYS A 781 -2.63 3.10 -34.11
CA LYS A 781 -1.50 2.24 -33.76
C LYS A 781 -0.33 2.43 -34.72
N ASP A 782 -0.59 2.66 -36.00
CA ASP A 782 0.46 2.77 -37.01
C ASP A 782 1.05 4.19 -37.00
N ASP A 783 0.23 5.23 -36.76
CA ASP A 783 0.72 6.58 -36.44
C ASP A 783 1.60 6.57 -35.17
N PHE A 784 1.19 5.84 -34.12
CA PHE A 784 2.00 5.69 -32.90
C PHE A 784 3.32 4.96 -33.17
N ASN A 785 3.30 3.88 -33.97
CA ASN A 785 4.50 3.13 -34.36
C ASN A 785 5.48 3.99 -35.18
N ASP A 786 4.99 4.82 -36.12
CA ASP A 786 5.85 5.79 -36.83
C ASP A 786 6.42 6.81 -35.85
N TYR A 787 5.56 7.43 -35.02
CA TYR A 787 5.95 8.48 -34.07
C TYR A 787 7.10 8.03 -33.16
N ILE A 788 7.05 6.82 -32.61
CA ILE A 788 8.12 6.28 -31.77
C ILE A 788 9.27 5.65 -32.58
N GLY A 789 9.06 5.25 -33.83
CA GLY A 789 10.01 4.46 -34.61
C GLY A 789 10.83 5.29 -35.61
N SER A 790 10.21 5.61 -36.74
CA SER A 790 10.82 6.25 -37.91
C SER A 790 10.73 7.78 -37.89
N ASN A 791 9.77 8.36 -37.17
CA ASN A 791 9.49 9.79 -37.16
C ASN A 791 10.54 10.57 -36.35
N LYS A 792 11.67 10.91 -36.98
CA LYS A 792 12.68 11.82 -36.40
C LYS A 792 12.41 13.28 -36.78
N ILE A 793 12.64 14.18 -35.84
CA ILE A 793 12.79 15.61 -36.12
C ILE A 793 14.17 16.09 -35.68
N THR A 794 14.75 17.03 -36.43
CA THR A 794 16.02 17.68 -36.08
C THR A 794 15.75 19.02 -35.42
N ILE A 795 16.30 19.24 -34.22
CA ILE A 795 16.12 20.44 -33.42
C ILE A 795 17.46 21.17 -33.25
N SER A 796 17.47 22.48 -33.48
CA SER A 796 18.59 23.35 -33.14
C SER A 796 18.61 23.65 -31.63
N LEU A 797 19.78 23.51 -31.02
CA LEU A 797 20.02 23.72 -29.60
C LEU A 797 20.44 25.18 -29.33
N PRO A 798 20.18 25.73 -28.12
CA PRO A 798 20.57 27.09 -27.74
C PRO A 798 22.09 27.23 -27.42
N GLY A 799 22.94 26.36 -27.97
CA GLY A 799 24.37 26.25 -27.65
C GLY A 799 24.95 24.90 -28.08
N ILE A 800 26.23 24.66 -27.76
CA ILE A 800 26.92 23.41 -28.10
C ILE A 800 26.87 22.43 -26.91
N TYR A 801 26.35 21.23 -27.16
CA TYR A 801 26.13 20.20 -26.14
C TYR A 801 26.60 18.81 -26.60
N GLN A 802 26.73 17.89 -25.65
CA GLN A 802 27.06 16.49 -25.84
C GLN A 802 25.97 15.65 -25.14
N ARG A 803 25.36 14.68 -25.85
CA ARG A 803 24.34 13.80 -25.27
C ARG A 803 25.02 12.78 -24.36
N VAL A 804 24.45 12.59 -23.17
CA VAL A 804 24.84 11.55 -22.21
C VAL A 804 24.26 10.24 -22.69
N LEU A 805 25.12 9.27 -22.99
CA LEU A 805 24.72 7.95 -23.44
C LEU A 805 24.40 7.04 -22.23
N PRO A 806 23.68 5.92 -22.44
CA PRO A 806 23.22 5.03 -21.36
C PRO A 806 24.33 4.42 -20.50
N ASP A 807 25.56 4.35 -21.04
CA ASP A 807 26.78 3.89 -20.38
C ASP A 807 27.55 5.00 -19.65
N GLY A 808 27.03 6.23 -19.66
CA GLY A 808 27.64 7.42 -19.05
C GLY A 808 28.64 8.15 -19.96
N THR A 809 28.89 7.66 -21.18
CA THR A 809 29.78 8.34 -22.13
C THR A 809 29.11 9.54 -22.79
N LEU A 810 29.90 10.42 -23.42
CA LEU A 810 29.43 11.63 -24.09
C LEU A 810 29.59 11.52 -25.60
N THR A 811 28.59 11.98 -26.36
CA THR A 811 28.73 12.14 -27.82
C THR A 811 29.74 13.24 -28.18
N ASN A 812 30.07 13.34 -29.47
CA ASN A 812 30.71 14.54 -30.01
C ASN A 812 29.86 15.80 -29.71
N PRO A 813 30.49 16.99 -29.55
CA PRO A 813 29.77 18.26 -29.40
C PRO A 813 28.94 18.59 -30.65
N SER A 814 27.73 19.10 -30.43
CA SER A 814 26.76 19.45 -31.49
C SER A 814 25.87 20.63 -31.07
N ASP A 815 25.44 21.45 -32.03
CA ASP A 815 24.40 22.47 -31.91
C ASP A 815 23.04 21.99 -32.44
N ILE A 816 22.94 20.72 -32.87
CA ILE A 816 21.70 20.06 -33.31
C ILE A 816 21.51 18.70 -32.65
N ILE A 817 20.25 18.25 -32.53
CA ILE A 817 19.88 16.91 -32.07
C ILE A 817 18.76 16.31 -32.94
N GLU A 818 18.76 14.99 -33.11
CA GLU A 818 17.61 14.25 -33.62
C GLU A 818 16.82 13.62 -32.48
N LEU A 819 15.49 13.74 -32.49
CA LEU A 819 14.59 13.10 -31.51
C LEU A 819 13.40 12.42 -32.19
N ARG A 820 13.15 11.15 -31.84
CA ARG A 820 11.88 10.46 -32.13
C ARG A 820 10.80 10.85 -31.10
N GLY A 821 9.55 10.51 -31.35
CA GLY A 821 8.46 10.70 -30.39
C GLY A 821 8.69 9.96 -29.07
N TYR A 822 8.41 10.60 -27.94
CA TYR A 822 8.73 10.11 -26.59
C TYR A 822 10.22 9.76 -26.38
N GLU A 823 11.13 10.33 -27.17
CA GLU A 823 12.58 10.27 -26.92
C GLU A 823 12.99 11.43 -26.02
N GLY A 824 13.66 11.10 -24.91
CA GLY A 824 14.36 12.06 -24.05
C GLY A 824 15.82 12.23 -24.47
N ALA A 825 16.44 13.31 -24.01
CA ALA A 825 17.89 13.46 -24.04
C ALA A 825 18.38 14.27 -22.84
N ILE A 826 19.45 13.76 -22.19
CA ILE A 826 20.20 14.49 -21.17
C ILE A 826 21.48 14.99 -21.84
N LEU A 827 21.71 16.30 -21.82
CA LEU A 827 22.82 16.93 -22.53
C LEU A 827 23.76 17.65 -21.56
N LYS A 828 25.05 17.29 -21.58
CA LYS A 828 26.13 18.08 -20.94
C LYS A 828 26.53 19.21 -21.89
N LYS A 829 26.62 20.44 -21.39
CA LYS A 829 27.14 21.60 -22.11
C LYS A 829 28.62 21.40 -22.38
N SER A 830 29.06 21.56 -23.62
CA SER A 830 30.46 21.30 -23.97
C SER A 830 31.34 22.48 -23.57
N GLU A 831 32.55 22.21 -23.07
CA GLU A 831 33.51 23.24 -22.65
C GLU A 831 34.14 23.99 -23.85
N THR A 832 33.98 23.46 -25.08
CA THR A 832 34.45 24.13 -26.30
C THR A 832 33.52 25.26 -26.73
N ALA A 833 33.69 26.45 -26.12
CA ALA A 833 34.34 27.57 -26.81
C ALA A 833 34.21 28.91 -26.06
N SER A 834 35.36 29.57 -25.85
CA SER A 834 35.51 31.03 -25.80
C SER A 834 36.72 31.42 -26.63
#